data_AF-A0A3N0XS38-F1
#
_entry.id   AF-A0A3N0XS38-F1
#
_cell.length_a   1.000
_cell.length_b   1.000
_cell.length_c   1.000
_cell.angle_alpha   90.00
_cell.angle_beta   90.00
_cell.angle_gamma   90.00
#
_symmetry.space_group_name_H-M   'P 1'
#
loop_
_entity.id
_entity.type
_entity.pdbx_description
1 polymer ?
#
loop_
_entity_poly.entity_id
_entity_poly.type
_entity_poly.pdbx_seq_one_letter_code
_entity_poly.pdbx_strand_id
1 'polypeptide(L)'
;MKNKYERLFEGLKLQKNESFLNMIYTQLYIIEGDSEGVIEEHEVLQMEKTARTQHSQYTPIYCNDIFKASPEPGCEERDQIKTVLTKGIAGIGKTISVQKFILEWAEGKANQDVDFMFVLPFRELNLIRDQQYSLHRLLLDFHPELRDLDSKIYEQCKVVFIFDGLDESRITLMFSDPQKVSGVMETKSVGVLMSNLMKGELLPSAFIWITSRPAAANQIPSKYINRMTEIQGFNEPQKEEYFRKRISDEHQANRIISHIRRAKSLHIMCHIPVFCWISCTVLQKLLQEDLSAEIPQTLTEMYIHFLLIQINMRNQKYEERDPEKLLQSNRGVIVKLSEVAFKQLMKGNVMFYEEDLRESGIEVIDASVYSGICTEIFKEESVIHQRKVYSFIHLSIQEFLAAFNVFYCYLTKKMESLQFFLYEVIRYRFEDTLYDLLASAVVKALESENGHLDLFLRFLLGISLQSNQRLLQDLLTHTENSSESIRRTTKYIKEKITDGHGLSTERSINLFLCLLEVKDQTLSREIQEFVKSDKPSEKKLSPSHCSTITYMLQMSEEMLDELDLKKYNTSDEGRKRLIPAVINCRKALLSGCNLTGQCCESLSSALQSSNFVLSELDLSNNDIQDSGVKLLSDGLKSPNCQLQKLSLSGCNLTCQCCESLSSALQSSNCVLRELDLSNNDLHDLGVKLFFDGVKSPNCQLQILRLSGCMVTEEGCGYVSSSLSSNPSHLRELDLSYNHPGDSGIKLISDKLKDPNCSLQILKYVRH
;
A
#
# COMPACT_ATOMS: atom_id res chain seq x y z
N MET A 1 -14.47 20.40 21.74
CA MET A 1 -13.61 19.40 21.05
C MET A 1 -14.26 18.02 20.95
N LYS A 2 -14.66 17.35 22.05
CA LYS A 2 -15.35 16.05 22.00
C LYS A 2 -16.49 16.00 20.97
N ASN A 3 -17.52 16.86 21.10
CA ASN A 3 -18.65 16.92 20.16
C ASN A 3 -18.25 17.17 18.69
N LYS A 4 -17.09 17.81 18.45
CA LYS A 4 -16.59 18.14 17.10
C LYS A 4 -15.93 16.94 16.43
N TYR A 5 -15.31 16.03 17.20
CA TYR A 5 -14.47 14.93 16.68
C TYR A 5 -14.94 13.53 17.09
N GLU A 6 -15.96 13.39 17.95
CA GLU A 6 -16.51 12.09 18.36
C GLU A 6 -17.26 11.38 17.22
N ARG A 7 -17.72 12.13 16.22
CA ARG A 7 -18.50 11.65 15.08
C ARG A 7 -17.69 11.81 13.80
N LEU A 8 -17.63 10.75 13.01
CA LEU A 8 -17.28 10.83 11.60
C LEU A 8 -18.57 10.99 10.82
N PHE A 9 -18.68 12.08 10.05
CA PHE A 9 -19.80 12.24 9.14
C PHE A 9 -19.54 11.38 7.90
N GLU A 10 -20.14 10.20 7.88
CA GLU A 10 -20.24 9.34 6.71
C GLU A 10 -21.61 9.60 6.09
N GLY A 11 -21.66 10.55 5.15
CA GLY A 11 -22.89 10.95 4.47
C GLY A 11 -23.62 12.14 5.06
N LEU A 12 -24.91 12.25 4.71
CA LEU A 12 -25.74 13.41 4.98
C LEU A 12 -26.06 13.57 6.47
N LYS A 13 -26.12 14.82 6.97
CA LYS A 13 -26.60 15.23 8.30
C LYS A 13 -28.08 14.84 8.56
N LEU A 14 -28.36 13.56 8.68
CA LEU A 14 -29.58 13.01 9.27
C LEU A 14 -29.16 12.18 10.48
N GLN A 15 -29.87 12.37 11.61
CA GLN A 15 -29.62 11.76 12.93
C GLN A 15 -29.55 10.21 12.96
N LYS A 16 -29.60 9.52 11.82
CA LYS A 16 -29.59 8.05 11.70
C LYS A 16 -28.29 7.43 11.15
N ASN A 17 -27.34 8.22 10.63
CA ASN A 17 -26.06 7.73 10.07
C ASN A 17 -24.83 8.29 10.81
N GLU A 18 -24.90 8.44 12.13
CA GLU A 18 -23.74 8.91 12.92
C GLU A 18 -22.89 7.72 13.36
N SER A 19 -21.75 7.50 12.69
CA SER A 19 -20.73 6.53 13.11
C SER A 19 -19.80 7.19 14.14
N PHE A 20 -19.74 6.63 15.35
CA PHE A 20 -18.78 7.08 16.36
C PHE A 20 -17.37 6.68 15.93
N LEU A 21 -16.43 7.63 15.92
CA LEU A 21 -15.04 7.39 15.53
C LEU A 21 -14.44 6.21 16.30
N ASN A 22 -14.71 6.13 17.61
CA ASN A 22 -14.22 5.04 18.46
C ASN A 22 -14.72 3.64 18.07
N MET A 23 -15.88 3.52 17.41
CA MET A 23 -16.43 2.22 16.99
C MET A 23 -15.75 1.71 15.71
N ILE A 24 -15.40 2.61 14.79
CA ILE A 24 -14.88 2.27 13.47
C ILE A 24 -13.38 2.51 13.31
N TYR A 25 -12.73 3.16 14.28
CA TYR A 25 -11.30 3.41 14.24
C TYR A 25 -10.51 2.10 14.33
N THR A 26 -9.71 1.86 13.30
CA THR A 26 -8.66 0.84 13.28
C THR A 26 -7.33 1.54 13.45
N GLN A 27 -6.50 1.05 14.36
CA GLN A 27 -5.18 1.63 14.63
C GLN A 27 -4.34 1.62 13.34
N LEU A 28 -3.79 2.78 12.97
CA LEU A 28 -2.87 2.87 11.82
C LEU A 28 -1.47 2.45 12.22
N TYR A 29 -0.73 1.85 11.28
CA TYR A 29 0.69 1.57 11.43
C TYR A 29 1.48 2.85 11.17
N ILE A 30 2.17 3.36 12.19
CA ILE A 30 2.99 4.59 12.12
C ILE A 30 4.41 4.21 12.51
N ILE A 31 5.39 4.70 11.75
CA ILE A 31 6.81 4.44 11.99
C ILE A 31 7.56 5.74 12.30
N GLU A 32 8.65 5.64 13.07
CA GLU A 32 9.64 6.71 13.22
C GLU A 32 10.60 6.73 12.02
N GLY A 33 10.84 7.91 11.45
CA GLY A 33 11.67 8.10 10.27
C GLY A 33 10.89 8.32 8.98
N ASP A 34 11.57 8.10 7.85
CA ASP A 34 11.04 8.23 6.49
C ASP A 34 11.49 7.00 5.70
N SER A 35 10.58 6.37 4.96
CA SER A 35 10.94 5.32 4.02
C SER A 35 11.67 5.91 2.80
N GLU A 36 12.68 5.24 2.27
CA GLU A 36 13.38 5.75 1.08
C GLU A 36 12.44 5.70 -0.15
N GLY A 37 12.14 6.85 -0.77
CA GLY A 37 11.47 6.92 -2.08
C GLY A 37 10.14 7.68 -2.16
N VAL A 38 9.69 8.33 -1.09
CA VAL A 38 8.31 8.87 -1.01
C VAL A 38 8.07 10.20 -1.75
N ILE A 39 9.08 10.79 -2.39
CA ILE A 39 9.14 12.26 -2.43
C ILE A 39 8.20 12.90 -3.48
N GLU A 40 7.88 12.26 -4.62
CA GLU A 40 7.10 12.95 -5.68
C GLU A 40 6.07 12.10 -6.47
N GLU A 41 5.95 10.78 -6.22
CA GLU A 41 5.13 9.90 -7.06
C GLU A 41 3.65 9.86 -6.67
N HIS A 42 2.76 9.52 -7.63
CA HIS A 42 1.33 9.35 -7.40
C HIS A 42 1.01 8.25 -6.37
N GLU A 43 -0.06 8.43 -5.61
CA GLU A 43 -0.38 7.62 -4.41
C GLU A 43 -0.55 6.14 -4.74
N VAL A 44 -1.20 5.86 -5.86
CA VAL A 44 -1.40 4.50 -6.36
C VAL A 44 -0.06 3.80 -6.65
N LEU A 45 0.91 4.53 -7.22
CA LEU A 45 2.25 3.98 -7.47
C LEU A 45 3.00 3.71 -6.16
N GLN A 46 2.86 4.62 -5.18
CA GLN A 46 3.47 4.45 -3.87
C GLN A 46 2.92 3.21 -3.16
N MET A 47 1.60 3.01 -3.16
CA MET A 47 0.99 1.80 -2.57
C MET A 47 1.47 0.52 -3.26
N GLU A 48 1.52 0.52 -4.59
CA GLU A 48 2.00 -0.62 -5.36
C GLU A 48 3.48 -0.88 -5.04
N LYS A 49 4.29 0.14 -4.74
CA LYS A 49 5.66 0.00 -4.24
C LYS A 49 5.72 -0.50 -2.80
N THR A 50 4.92 0.02 -1.89
CA THR A 50 4.86 -0.40 -0.48
C THR A 50 4.45 -1.87 -0.38
N ALA A 51 3.50 -2.33 -1.19
CA ALA A 51 3.16 -3.75 -1.29
C ALA A 51 4.34 -4.64 -1.74
N ARG A 52 5.38 -4.04 -2.36
CA ARG A 52 6.61 -4.70 -2.84
C ARG A 52 7.83 -4.49 -1.93
N THR A 53 7.82 -3.52 -1.01
CA THR A 53 8.96 -3.15 -0.16
C THR A 53 8.70 -3.54 1.30
N GLN A 54 9.74 -4.00 2.00
CA GLN A 54 9.58 -4.62 3.33
C GLN A 54 9.77 -3.63 4.47
N HIS A 55 9.01 -3.85 5.55
CA HIS A 55 8.92 -2.98 6.74
C HIS A 55 9.71 -3.47 7.96
N SER A 56 10.79 -4.24 7.80
CA SER A 56 11.48 -4.85 8.95
C SER A 56 12.46 -3.92 9.69
N GLN A 57 12.65 -2.67 9.26
CA GLN A 57 13.72 -1.80 9.79
C GLN A 57 13.24 -0.62 10.65
N TYR A 58 11.93 -0.37 10.77
CA TYR A 58 11.43 0.86 11.40
C TYR A 58 10.73 0.62 12.74
N THR A 59 10.99 1.53 13.70
CA THR A 59 10.38 1.50 15.03
C THR A 59 8.92 1.94 14.95
N PRO A 60 7.95 1.10 15.34
CA PRO A 60 6.55 1.49 15.36
C PRO A 60 6.28 2.48 16.50
N ILE A 61 5.43 3.46 16.23
CA ILE A 61 4.98 4.49 17.19
C ILE A 61 3.45 4.49 17.28
N TYR A 62 2.92 4.61 18.49
CA TYR A 62 1.50 4.89 18.68
C TYR A 62 1.22 6.39 18.54
N CYS A 63 0.07 6.73 17.95
CA CYS A 63 -0.34 8.13 17.74
C CYS A 63 -0.29 8.97 19.04
N ASN A 64 -0.67 8.39 20.18
CA ASN A 64 -0.61 9.08 21.48
C ASN A 64 0.79 9.26 22.05
N ASP A 65 1.78 8.54 21.52
CA ASP A 65 3.17 8.59 21.97
C ASP A 65 4.03 9.45 21.05
N ILE A 66 3.41 10.19 20.11
CA ILE A 66 4.11 10.94 19.07
C ILE A 66 5.11 11.97 19.62
N PHE A 67 4.80 12.59 20.77
CA PHE A 67 5.66 13.52 21.50
C PHE A 67 6.50 12.89 22.61
N LYS A 68 6.36 11.57 22.86
CA LYS A 68 7.11 10.88 23.92
C LYS A 68 8.46 10.38 23.39
N ALA A 69 9.50 10.49 24.22
CA ALA A 69 10.82 9.96 23.87
C ALA A 69 10.79 8.42 23.75
N SER A 70 11.59 7.86 22.83
CA SER A 70 11.73 6.41 22.71
C SER A 70 12.43 5.83 23.94
N PRO A 71 11.97 4.69 24.49
CA PRO A 71 12.60 4.05 25.64
C PRO A 71 13.84 3.25 25.20
N GLU A 72 14.91 3.92 24.78
CA GLU A 72 16.21 3.26 24.56
C GLU A 72 17.06 3.35 25.84
N PRO A 73 17.50 2.23 26.44
CA PRO A 73 18.36 2.26 27.61
C PRO A 73 19.76 2.78 27.23
N GLY A 74 20.15 3.95 27.75
CA GLY A 74 21.54 4.45 27.66
C GLY A 74 21.76 5.79 26.96
N CYS A 75 20.71 6.49 26.51
CA CYS A 75 20.84 7.89 26.07
C CYS A 75 20.50 8.85 27.21
N GLU A 76 21.50 9.55 27.73
CA GLU A 76 21.33 10.74 28.58
C GLU A 76 20.58 11.84 27.78
N GLU A 77 19.55 12.43 28.41
CA GLU A 77 18.75 13.60 28.00
C GLU A 77 18.69 13.91 26.49
N ARG A 78 17.84 13.21 25.72
CA ARG A 78 17.40 13.73 24.41
C ARG A 78 16.51 14.95 24.62
N ASP A 79 16.77 16.02 23.87
CA ASP A 79 15.92 17.22 23.77
C ASP A 79 14.44 16.83 23.65
N GLN A 80 13.57 17.55 24.37
CA GLN A 80 12.13 17.33 24.35
C GLN A 80 11.60 17.39 22.90
N ILE A 81 10.87 16.35 22.47
CA ILE A 81 10.28 16.29 21.13
C ILE A 81 9.11 17.29 21.08
N LYS A 82 9.39 18.50 20.56
CA LYS A 82 8.39 19.58 20.48
C LYS A 82 7.70 19.62 19.14
N THR A 83 8.42 19.48 18.04
CA THR A 83 7.88 19.56 16.67
C THR A 83 7.95 18.20 15.98
N VAL A 84 6.79 17.68 15.59
CA VAL A 84 6.65 16.43 14.84
C VAL A 84 6.05 16.70 13.46
N LEU A 85 6.68 16.17 12.42
CA LEU A 85 6.12 16.11 11.08
C LEU A 85 5.72 14.66 10.75
N THR A 86 4.44 14.47 10.43
CA THR A 86 3.89 13.18 10.01
C THR A 86 3.61 13.20 8.52
N LYS A 87 4.31 12.34 7.78
CA LYS A 87 4.14 12.13 6.35
C LYS A 87 3.13 11.01 6.08
N GLY A 88 2.52 11.08 4.91
CA GLY A 88 1.76 9.97 4.33
C GLY A 88 0.98 10.39 3.09
N ILE A 89 0.65 9.44 2.22
CA ILE A 89 -0.14 9.67 1.00
C ILE A 89 -1.58 10.13 1.32
N ALA A 90 -2.34 10.69 0.37
CA ALA A 90 -3.74 11.02 0.65
C ALA A 90 -4.56 9.77 0.96
N GLY A 91 -5.66 9.98 1.68
CA GLY A 91 -6.52 8.90 2.16
C GLY A 91 -5.92 8.00 3.24
N ILE A 92 -4.60 8.05 3.51
CA ILE A 92 -3.90 7.11 4.41
C ILE A 92 -4.32 7.21 5.89
N GLY A 93 -5.03 8.29 6.26
CA GLY A 93 -5.55 8.50 7.61
C GLY A 93 -4.80 9.54 8.45
N LYS A 94 -4.04 10.46 7.83
CA LYS A 94 -3.40 11.60 8.52
C LYS A 94 -4.39 12.40 9.39
N THR A 95 -5.41 12.98 8.77
CA THR A 95 -6.46 13.74 9.48
C THR A 95 -7.21 12.87 10.49
N ILE A 96 -7.50 11.62 10.18
CA ILE A 96 -8.19 10.70 11.11
C ILE A 96 -7.34 10.43 12.35
N SER A 97 -6.02 10.34 12.21
CA SER A 97 -5.08 10.21 13.35
C SER A 97 -5.12 11.42 14.26
N VAL A 98 -5.13 12.62 13.65
CA VAL A 98 -5.29 13.89 14.37
C VAL A 98 -6.61 13.91 15.14
N GLN A 99 -7.72 13.58 14.47
CA GLN A 99 -9.05 13.54 15.11
C GLN A 99 -9.10 12.55 16.26
N LYS A 100 -8.49 11.37 16.11
CA LYS A 100 -8.42 10.35 17.15
C LYS A 100 -7.62 10.81 18.36
N PHE A 101 -6.46 11.43 18.14
CA PHE A 101 -5.62 12.00 19.19
C PHE A 101 -6.36 13.07 20.01
N ILE A 102 -7.07 13.97 19.32
CA ILE A 102 -7.89 15.02 19.95
C ILE A 102 -9.05 14.41 20.73
N LEU A 103 -9.72 13.40 20.17
CA LEU A 103 -10.87 12.78 20.81
C LEU A 103 -10.46 12.10 22.13
N GLU A 104 -9.35 11.37 22.14
CA GLU A 104 -8.86 10.71 23.36
C GLU A 104 -8.38 11.70 24.42
N TRP A 105 -7.81 12.84 24.01
CA TRP A 105 -7.56 13.97 24.92
C TRP A 105 -8.85 14.53 25.50
N ALA A 106 -9.85 14.82 24.65
CA ALA A 106 -11.12 15.39 25.08
C ALA A 106 -12.00 14.42 25.92
N GLU A 107 -11.76 13.11 25.82
CA GLU A 107 -12.42 12.07 26.61
C GLU A 107 -11.70 11.73 27.92
N GLY A 108 -10.54 12.32 28.20
CA GLY A 108 -9.78 12.02 29.41
C GLY A 108 -8.92 10.76 29.34
N LYS A 109 -8.73 10.17 28.14
CA LYS A 109 -8.07 8.85 27.96
C LYS A 109 -6.55 8.95 27.76
N ALA A 110 -6.07 10.00 27.10
CA ALA A 110 -4.66 10.21 26.78
C ALA A 110 -4.27 11.69 26.85
N ASN A 111 -2.97 11.98 26.93
CA ASN A 111 -2.39 13.33 26.86
C ASN A 111 -2.98 14.37 27.84
N GLN A 112 -3.41 13.93 29.04
CA GLN A 112 -4.04 14.81 30.04
C GLN A 112 -3.07 15.82 30.69
N ASP A 113 -1.80 15.73 30.35
CA ASP A 113 -0.77 16.73 30.65
C ASP A 113 -0.83 17.96 29.74
N VAL A 114 -1.63 17.95 28.66
CA VAL A 114 -1.83 19.07 27.74
C VAL A 114 -3.05 19.90 28.15
N ASP A 115 -2.85 21.20 28.38
CA ASP A 115 -3.90 22.14 28.78
C ASP A 115 -4.74 22.64 27.58
N PHE A 116 -4.08 22.96 26.47
CA PHE A 116 -4.72 23.50 25.26
C PHE A 116 -4.31 22.72 24.02
N MET A 117 -5.29 22.42 23.16
CA MET A 117 -5.07 21.78 21.88
C MET A 117 -5.79 22.57 20.77
N PHE A 118 -4.99 23.20 19.90
CA PHE A 118 -5.48 24.04 18.80
C PHE A 118 -5.28 23.32 17.47
N VAL A 119 -6.32 23.30 16.63
CA VAL A 119 -6.28 22.63 15.33
C VAL A 119 -6.45 23.68 14.25
N LEU A 120 -5.46 23.79 13.38
CA LEU A 120 -5.37 24.80 12.34
C LEU A 120 -5.17 24.11 10.98
N PRO A 121 -6.24 23.71 10.29
CA PRO A 121 -6.14 23.14 8.95
C PRO A 121 -5.59 24.17 7.95
N PHE A 122 -4.56 23.81 7.19
CA PHE A 122 -3.98 24.69 6.17
C PHE A 122 -4.99 25.12 5.11
N ARG A 123 -5.93 24.24 4.80
CA ARG A 123 -7.06 24.51 3.91
C ARG A 123 -7.83 25.76 4.29
N GLU A 124 -8.14 25.91 5.57
CA GLU A 124 -8.88 27.05 6.10
C GLU A 124 -7.98 28.28 6.22
N LEU A 125 -6.72 28.09 6.63
CA LEU A 125 -5.74 29.18 6.71
C LEU A 125 -5.50 29.86 5.35
N ASN A 126 -5.64 29.14 4.23
CA ASN A 126 -5.54 29.71 2.88
C ASN A 126 -6.53 30.85 2.64
N LEU A 127 -7.70 30.86 3.31
CA LEU A 127 -8.72 31.90 3.15
C LEU A 127 -8.28 33.26 3.67
N ILE A 128 -7.32 33.27 4.60
CA ILE A 128 -6.80 34.47 5.28
C ILE A 128 -5.32 34.73 5.02
N ARG A 129 -4.72 34.02 4.05
CA ARG A 129 -3.28 34.11 3.75
C ARG A 129 -2.78 35.53 3.47
N ASP A 130 -3.63 36.36 2.86
CA ASP A 130 -3.33 37.73 2.42
C ASP A 130 -3.67 38.78 3.50
N GLN A 131 -4.15 38.35 4.67
CA GLN A 131 -4.53 39.20 5.79
C GLN A 131 -3.47 39.18 6.89
N GLN A 132 -3.47 40.20 7.75
CA GLN A 132 -2.64 40.23 8.95
C GLN A 132 -3.45 39.87 10.20
N TYR A 133 -2.86 39.01 11.04
CA TYR A 133 -3.43 38.48 12.27
C TYR A 133 -2.45 38.60 13.41
N SER A 134 -2.97 38.71 14.63
CA SER A 134 -2.22 38.27 15.82
C SER A 134 -2.54 36.79 16.09
N LEU A 135 -1.65 36.08 16.78
CA LEU A 135 -1.89 34.68 17.11
C LEU A 135 -3.17 34.51 17.95
N HIS A 136 -3.42 35.41 18.90
CA HIS A 136 -4.64 35.35 19.71
C HIS A 136 -5.90 35.55 18.85
N ARG A 137 -5.89 36.52 17.93
CA ARG A 137 -7.02 36.75 17.03
C ARG A 137 -7.25 35.56 16.10
N LEU A 138 -6.17 34.97 15.59
CA LEU A 138 -6.25 33.74 14.79
C LEU A 138 -6.91 32.62 15.59
N LEU A 139 -6.49 32.39 16.84
CA LEU A 139 -7.09 31.38 17.70
C LEU A 139 -8.57 31.64 18.00
N LEU A 140 -8.98 32.90 18.21
CA LEU A 140 -10.38 33.26 18.43
C LEU A 140 -11.28 32.99 17.22
N ASP A 141 -10.75 33.09 16.01
CA ASP A 141 -11.52 32.81 14.79
C ASP A 141 -11.78 31.30 14.63
N PHE A 142 -10.81 30.45 14.99
CA PHE A 142 -10.97 28.98 14.97
C PHE A 142 -11.66 28.40 16.21
N HIS A 143 -11.53 29.09 17.35
CA HIS A 143 -12.01 28.68 18.66
C HIS A 143 -12.66 29.87 19.39
N PRO A 144 -13.86 30.30 18.95
CA PRO A 144 -14.56 31.47 19.51
C PRO A 144 -14.92 31.31 20.99
N GLU A 145 -14.84 30.11 21.54
CA GLU A 145 -15.04 29.83 22.97
C GLU A 145 -13.94 30.46 23.86
N LEU A 146 -12.83 30.91 23.29
CA LEU A 146 -11.70 31.50 24.02
C LEU A 146 -11.81 33.03 24.21
N ARG A 147 -12.93 33.66 23.82
CA ARG A 147 -13.10 35.13 23.82
C ARG A 147 -12.82 35.81 25.15
N ASP A 148 -13.14 35.14 26.26
CA ASP A 148 -12.99 35.69 27.61
C ASP A 148 -11.63 35.34 28.25
N LEU A 149 -10.75 34.65 27.52
CA LEU A 149 -9.46 34.16 28.03
C LEU A 149 -8.35 35.19 27.83
N ASP A 150 -7.56 35.47 28.87
CA ASP A 150 -6.34 36.31 28.74
C ASP A 150 -5.30 35.59 27.87
N SER A 151 -4.80 36.26 26.83
CA SER A 151 -3.81 35.71 25.89
C SER A 151 -2.48 35.35 26.54
N LYS A 152 -2.16 35.87 27.74
CA LYS A 152 -0.94 35.50 28.49
C LYS A 152 -0.98 34.08 29.06
N ILE A 153 -2.16 33.47 29.18
CA ILE A 153 -2.28 32.13 29.77
C ILE A 153 -1.57 31.07 28.93
N TYR A 154 -1.48 31.27 27.60
CA TYR A 154 -0.83 30.34 26.69
C TYR A 154 0.67 30.16 26.97
N GLU A 155 1.32 31.17 27.57
CA GLU A 155 2.73 31.11 27.94
C GLU A 155 2.98 30.27 29.21
N GLN A 156 1.94 30.06 30.02
CA GLN A 156 2.01 29.35 31.31
C GLN A 156 1.51 27.90 31.21
N CYS A 157 0.93 27.52 30.08
CA CYS A 157 0.27 26.25 29.87
C CYS A 157 1.02 25.38 28.85
N LYS A 158 0.82 24.06 28.92
CA LYS A 158 1.27 23.14 27.87
C LYS A 158 0.29 23.20 26.70
N VAL A 159 0.71 23.86 25.63
CA VAL A 159 -0.10 24.07 24.42
C VAL A 159 0.39 23.14 23.30
N VAL A 160 -0.55 22.47 22.62
CA VAL A 160 -0.32 21.72 21.40
C VAL A 160 -1.00 22.42 20.22
N PHE A 161 -0.24 22.75 19.19
CA PHE A 161 -0.74 23.19 17.89
C PHE A 161 -0.69 22.03 16.90
N ILE A 162 -1.81 21.76 16.23
CA ILE A 162 -1.91 20.76 15.18
C ILE A 162 -2.19 21.48 13.86
N PHE A 163 -1.21 21.48 12.96
CA PHE A 163 -1.34 22.00 11.61
C PHE A 163 -1.62 20.85 10.65
N ASP A 164 -2.89 20.70 10.25
CA ASP A 164 -3.33 19.58 9.41
C ASP A 164 -3.29 19.94 7.92
N GLY A 165 -2.61 19.14 7.11
CA GLY A 165 -2.61 19.21 5.64
C GLY A 165 -1.69 20.25 5.02
N LEU A 166 -0.39 20.28 5.38
CA LEU A 166 0.60 21.22 4.81
C LEU A 166 0.65 21.19 3.28
N ASP A 167 0.38 20.04 2.67
CA ASP A 167 0.31 19.87 1.22
C ASP A 167 -0.85 20.61 0.55
N GLU A 168 -1.80 21.09 1.32
CA GLU A 168 -2.91 21.94 0.86
C GLU A 168 -2.59 23.42 1.05
N SER A 169 -1.44 23.78 1.63
CA SER A 169 -1.03 25.15 1.90
C SER A 169 -0.72 25.91 0.61
N ARG A 170 -1.29 27.11 0.49
CA ARG A 170 -0.90 28.15 -0.46
C ARG A 170 -0.21 29.33 0.23
N ILE A 171 0.19 29.14 1.50
CA ILE A 171 0.85 30.14 2.34
C ILE A 171 2.36 29.94 2.22
N THR A 172 3.07 31.00 1.84
CA THR A 172 4.53 30.98 1.85
C THR A 172 5.05 31.05 3.29
N LEU A 173 5.65 29.96 3.76
CA LEU A 173 6.31 29.90 5.07
C LEU A 173 7.67 30.62 5.01
N MET A 174 7.90 31.55 5.94
CA MET A 174 9.01 32.51 5.93
C MET A 174 10.10 32.13 6.92
N PHE A 175 10.76 30.98 6.71
CA PHE A 175 11.82 30.52 7.61
C PHE A 175 13.12 31.34 7.55
N SER A 176 13.38 32.01 6.41
CA SER A 176 14.56 32.85 6.19
C SER A 176 14.36 34.31 6.59
N ASP A 177 13.13 34.73 6.91
CA ASP A 177 12.84 36.11 7.30
C ASP A 177 13.35 36.37 8.74
N PRO A 178 14.12 37.47 8.97
CA PRO A 178 14.59 37.87 10.30
C PRO A 178 13.49 38.45 11.20
N GLN A 179 12.26 38.63 10.71
CA GLN A 179 11.14 39.15 11.50
C GLN A 179 10.76 38.19 12.64
N LYS A 180 11.23 38.52 13.84
CA LYS A 180 10.86 37.86 15.09
C LYS A 180 9.52 38.38 15.60
N VAL A 181 8.63 37.46 15.91
CA VAL A 181 7.35 37.72 16.58
C VAL A 181 7.43 37.10 17.95
N SER A 182 7.43 37.93 18.99
CA SER A 182 7.54 37.46 20.38
C SER A 182 6.23 37.56 21.15
N GLY A 183 5.30 38.41 20.71
CA GLY A 183 4.03 38.64 21.40
C GLY A 183 2.84 37.96 20.71
N VAL A 184 2.00 37.29 21.49
CA VAL A 184 0.75 36.67 21.01
C VAL A 184 -0.23 37.69 20.39
N MET A 185 -0.11 38.96 20.78
CA MET A 185 -0.94 40.07 20.29
C MET A 185 -0.33 40.84 19.11
N GLU A 186 0.89 40.52 18.70
CA GLU A 186 1.56 41.19 17.58
C GLU A 186 0.96 40.75 16.24
N THR A 187 0.60 41.73 15.39
CA THR A 187 -0.10 41.49 14.12
C THR A 187 0.90 41.33 12.96
N LYS A 188 0.87 40.17 12.30
CA LYS A 188 1.72 39.81 11.15
C LYS A 188 0.96 38.94 10.14
N SER A 189 1.58 38.62 9.00
CA SER A 189 0.98 37.65 8.08
C SER A 189 0.95 36.25 8.71
N VAL A 190 -0.02 35.43 8.30
CA VAL A 190 -0.20 34.06 8.81
C VAL A 190 1.08 33.23 8.64
N GLY A 191 1.74 33.33 7.48
CA GLY A 191 3.00 32.64 7.21
C GLY A 191 4.13 33.01 8.17
N VAL A 192 4.21 34.29 8.58
CA VAL A 192 5.21 34.75 9.56
C VAL A 192 4.89 34.21 10.96
N LEU A 193 3.63 34.26 11.39
CA LEU A 193 3.20 33.71 12.69
C LEU A 193 3.53 32.21 12.80
N MET A 194 3.16 31.44 11.78
CA MET A 194 3.39 29.99 11.75
C MET A 194 4.88 29.64 11.75
N SER A 195 5.68 30.36 10.95
CA SER A 195 7.12 30.12 10.90
C SER A 195 7.79 30.46 12.24
N ASN A 196 7.33 31.52 12.92
CA ASN A 196 7.82 31.89 14.25
C ASN A 196 7.42 30.88 15.34
N LEU A 197 6.21 30.32 15.27
CA LEU A 197 5.79 29.18 16.14
C LEU A 197 6.72 27.98 15.93
N MET A 198 6.94 27.57 14.68
CA MET A 198 7.78 26.42 14.33
C MET A 198 9.26 26.62 14.69
N LYS A 199 9.77 27.86 14.62
CA LYS A 199 11.11 28.23 15.09
C LYS A 199 11.23 28.24 16.62
N GLY A 200 10.11 28.25 17.36
CA GLY A 200 10.07 28.47 18.79
C GLY A 200 10.34 29.92 19.22
N GLU A 201 10.20 30.88 18.30
CA GLU A 201 10.32 32.32 18.60
C GLU A 201 9.03 32.88 19.20
N LEU A 202 7.88 32.30 18.80
CA LEU A 202 6.56 32.55 19.36
C LEU A 202 6.10 31.32 20.15
N LEU A 203 5.69 31.50 21.41
CA LEU A 203 5.33 30.42 22.34
C LEU A 203 6.37 29.27 22.39
N PRO A 204 7.59 29.49 22.93
CA PRO A 204 8.69 28.51 22.90
C PRO A 204 8.41 27.17 23.61
N SER A 205 7.41 27.15 24.50
CA SER A 205 6.96 25.96 25.23
C SER A 205 5.91 25.12 24.47
N ALA A 206 5.45 25.59 23.31
CA ALA A 206 4.43 24.92 22.53
C ALA A 206 4.96 23.66 21.84
N PHE A 207 4.07 22.67 21.73
CA PHE A 207 4.26 21.46 20.95
C PHE A 207 3.54 21.63 19.62
N ILE A 208 4.13 21.13 18.55
CA ILE A 208 3.64 21.32 17.19
C ILE A 208 3.58 19.96 16.50
N TRP A 209 2.40 19.60 16.02
CA TRP A 209 2.21 18.44 15.15
C TRP A 209 1.76 18.91 13.78
N ILE A 210 2.47 18.48 12.74
CA ILE A 210 2.21 18.86 11.36
C ILE A 210 1.93 17.59 10.56
N THR A 211 0.86 17.56 9.79
CA THR A 211 0.61 16.47 8.83
C THR A 211 0.84 16.98 7.41
N SER A 212 1.41 16.14 6.55
CA SER A 212 1.72 16.52 5.17
C SER A 212 1.78 15.33 4.24
N ARG A 213 1.45 15.52 2.96
CA ARG A 213 2.02 14.66 1.92
C ARG A 213 3.54 14.84 1.83
N PRO A 214 4.29 13.78 1.50
CA PRO A 214 5.76 13.80 1.38
C PRO A 214 6.32 14.94 0.53
N ALA A 215 5.73 15.21 -0.65
CA ALA A 215 6.16 16.26 -1.56
C ALA A 215 6.16 17.67 -0.95
N ALA A 216 5.24 17.95 -0.03
CA ALA A 216 5.12 19.25 0.62
C ALA A 216 5.90 19.34 1.93
N ALA A 217 6.41 18.23 2.47
CA ALA A 217 7.14 18.21 3.73
C ALA A 217 8.41 19.07 3.70
N ASN A 218 9.04 19.18 2.52
CA ASN A 218 10.27 19.96 2.30
C ASN A 218 10.06 21.48 2.40
N GLN A 219 8.81 21.96 2.50
CA GLN A 219 8.53 23.38 2.78
C GLN A 219 9.04 23.81 4.17
N ILE A 220 9.25 22.85 5.08
CA ILE A 220 9.77 23.09 6.43
C ILE A 220 11.20 22.57 6.52
N PRO A 221 12.19 23.43 6.84
CA PRO A 221 13.56 23.00 7.03
C PRO A 221 13.68 21.95 8.14
N SER A 222 14.38 20.85 7.87
CA SER A 222 14.52 19.71 8.81
C SER A 222 15.07 20.09 10.18
N LYS A 223 15.89 21.14 10.28
CA LYS A 223 16.40 21.67 11.56
C LYS A 223 15.32 22.17 12.53
N TYR A 224 14.09 22.40 12.07
CA TYR A 224 12.95 22.79 12.92
C TYR A 224 12.02 21.61 13.23
N ILE A 225 12.32 20.40 12.75
CA ILE A 225 11.58 19.17 13.02
C ILE A 225 12.39 18.33 14.00
N ASN A 226 11.84 18.03 15.18
CA ASN A 226 12.52 17.15 16.15
C ASN A 226 12.33 15.67 15.80
N ARG A 227 11.17 15.31 15.25
CA ARG A 227 10.84 13.93 14.88
C ARG A 227 10.08 13.89 13.56
N MET A 228 10.48 12.96 12.71
CA MET A 228 9.75 12.58 11.50
C MET A 228 9.00 11.27 11.76
N THR A 229 7.77 11.20 11.30
CA THR A 229 6.97 9.97 11.34
C THR A 229 6.30 9.75 10.00
N GLU A 230 5.99 8.51 9.66
CA GLU A 230 5.27 8.16 8.44
C GLU A 230 4.11 7.21 8.75
N ILE A 231 2.92 7.53 8.22
CA ILE A 231 1.76 6.64 8.29
C ILE A 231 1.83 5.68 7.11
N GLN A 232 1.89 4.39 7.42
CA GLN A 232 2.03 3.28 6.48
C GLN A 232 0.69 2.57 6.18
N GLY A 233 -0.46 3.16 6.51
CA GLY A 233 -1.77 2.58 6.21
C GLY A 233 -2.12 1.32 7.02
N PHE A 234 -2.95 0.45 6.43
CA PHE A 234 -3.38 -0.82 7.01
C PHE A 234 -2.52 -2.00 6.55
N ASN A 235 -2.03 -2.76 7.53
CA ASN A 235 -1.52 -4.12 7.32
C ASN A 235 -2.67 -5.13 7.16
N GLU A 236 -2.35 -6.38 6.83
CA GLU A 236 -3.35 -7.42 6.56
C GLU A 236 -4.39 -7.63 7.69
N PRO A 237 -3.98 -7.78 8.97
CA PRO A 237 -4.93 -7.84 10.08
C PRO A 237 -5.82 -6.60 10.20
N GLN A 238 -5.26 -5.40 10.04
CA GLN A 238 -5.98 -4.13 10.16
C GLN A 238 -7.03 -3.94 9.07
N LYS A 239 -6.75 -4.38 7.83
CA LYS A 239 -7.74 -4.36 6.75
C LYS A 239 -9.01 -5.10 7.15
N GLU A 240 -8.86 -6.30 7.70
CA GLU A 240 -10.02 -7.10 8.11
C GLU A 240 -10.70 -6.56 9.37
N GLU A 241 -9.91 -6.09 10.34
CA GLU A 241 -10.42 -5.43 11.53
C GLU A 241 -11.35 -4.27 11.17
N TYR A 242 -10.95 -3.45 10.18
CA TYR A 242 -11.77 -2.36 9.67
C TYR A 242 -13.13 -2.85 9.16
N PHE A 243 -13.16 -3.87 8.28
CA PHE A 243 -14.42 -4.39 7.74
C PHE A 243 -15.31 -5.02 8.82
N ARG A 244 -14.71 -5.76 9.78
CA ARG A 244 -15.46 -6.37 10.89
C ARG A 244 -16.04 -5.34 11.85
N LYS A 245 -15.31 -4.25 12.14
CA LYS A 245 -15.82 -3.15 12.98
C LYS A 245 -16.97 -2.40 12.32
N ARG A 246 -16.91 -2.26 11.00
CA ARG A 246 -17.88 -1.48 10.22
C ARG A 246 -19.15 -2.26 9.87
N ILE A 247 -19.06 -3.57 9.67
CA ILE A 247 -20.18 -4.42 9.26
C ILE A 247 -20.62 -5.27 10.46
N SER A 248 -21.80 -4.98 11.00
CA SER A 248 -22.33 -5.69 12.17
C SER A 248 -22.70 -7.15 11.90
N ASP A 249 -23.04 -7.50 10.66
CA ASP A 249 -23.35 -8.87 10.24
C ASP A 249 -22.05 -9.64 9.90
N GLU A 250 -21.70 -10.63 10.71
CA GLU A 250 -20.46 -11.40 10.53
C GLU A 250 -20.40 -12.19 9.21
N HIS A 251 -21.54 -12.70 8.72
CA HIS A 251 -21.57 -13.44 7.46
C HIS A 251 -21.33 -12.50 6.27
N GLN A 252 -21.95 -11.33 6.28
CA GLN A 252 -21.71 -10.28 5.30
C GLN A 252 -20.26 -9.78 5.35
N ALA A 253 -19.72 -9.55 6.55
CA ALA A 253 -18.34 -9.14 6.74
C ALA A 253 -17.36 -10.17 6.17
N ASN A 254 -17.53 -11.45 6.49
CA ASN A 254 -16.68 -12.53 5.99
C ASN A 254 -16.76 -12.67 4.47
N ARG A 255 -17.96 -12.51 3.88
CA ARG A 255 -18.14 -12.54 2.43
C ARG A 255 -17.42 -11.37 1.73
N ILE A 256 -17.53 -10.15 2.28
CA ILE A 256 -16.83 -8.96 1.76
C ILE A 256 -15.31 -9.12 1.87
N ILE A 257 -14.82 -9.53 3.04
CA ILE A 257 -13.38 -9.79 3.26
C ILE A 257 -12.86 -10.85 2.28
N SER A 258 -13.61 -11.93 2.08
CA SER A 258 -13.25 -12.97 1.13
C SER A 258 -13.19 -12.45 -0.31
N HIS A 259 -14.13 -11.60 -0.73
CA HIS A 259 -14.10 -11.01 -2.07
C HIS A 259 -12.92 -10.06 -2.24
N ILE A 260 -12.67 -9.19 -1.26
CA ILE A 260 -11.54 -8.26 -1.28
C ILE A 260 -10.22 -9.02 -1.38
N ARG A 261 -10.02 -10.08 -0.59
CA ARG A 261 -8.83 -10.94 -0.67
C ARG A 261 -8.65 -11.58 -2.05
N ARG A 262 -9.74 -12.00 -2.70
CA ARG A 262 -9.68 -12.60 -4.04
C ARG A 262 -9.36 -11.56 -5.12
N ALA A 263 -9.95 -10.38 -5.02
CA ALA A 263 -9.69 -9.26 -5.94
C ALA A 263 -8.39 -8.54 -5.55
N LYS A 264 -7.24 -9.07 -5.97
CA LYS A 264 -5.89 -8.59 -5.57
C LYS A 264 -5.70 -7.08 -5.76
N SER A 265 -6.27 -6.48 -6.81
CA SER A 265 -6.23 -5.02 -7.04
C SER A 265 -6.94 -4.25 -5.91
N LEU A 266 -8.17 -4.66 -5.57
CA LEU A 266 -8.93 -4.09 -4.46
C LEU A 266 -8.23 -4.33 -3.11
N HIS A 267 -7.63 -5.51 -2.94
CA HIS A 267 -6.89 -5.88 -1.74
C HIS A 267 -5.66 -4.98 -1.48
N ILE A 268 -4.88 -4.69 -2.52
CA ILE A 268 -3.75 -3.75 -2.46
C ILE A 268 -4.28 -2.35 -2.17
N MET A 269 -5.37 -1.95 -2.82
CA MET A 269 -5.98 -0.64 -2.58
C MET A 269 -6.45 -0.45 -1.14
N CYS A 270 -7.00 -1.49 -0.52
CA CYS A 270 -7.41 -1.46 0.90
C CYS A 270 -6.26 -1.26 1.90
N HIS A 271 -5.00 -1.16 1.44
CA HIS A 271 -3.93 -0.63 2.27
C HIS A 271 -4.17 0.84 2.69
N ILE A 272 -4.79 1.65 1.82
CA ILE A 272 -5.25 2.99 2.20
C ILE A 272 -6.68 2.91 2.76
N PRO A 273 -6.93 3.40 3.98
CA PRO A 273 -8.24 3.35 4.63
C PRO A 273 -9.41 3.94 3.80
N VAL A 274 -9.18 4.99 3.00
CA VAL A 274 -10.25 5.55 2.14
C VAL A 274 -10.79 4.54 1.13
N PHE A 275 -9.95 3.64 0.62
CA PHE A 275 -10.41 2.57 -0.29
C PHE A 275 -11.14 1.47 0.47
N CYS A 276 -10.80 1.20 1.73
CA CYS A 276 -11.62 0.33 2.58
C CYS A 276 -13.02 0.91 2.78
N TRP A 277 -13.11 2.21 3.01
CA TRP A 277 -14.38 2.92 3.14
C TRP A 277 -15.22 2.80 1.87
N ILE A 278 -14.68 3.21 0.71
CA ILE A 278 -15.35 3.10 -0.60
C ILE A 278 -15.78 1.65 -0.85
N SER A 279 -14.87 0.70 -0.62
CA SER A 279 -15.16 -0.72 -0.85
C SER A 279 -16.26 -1.24 0.05
N CYS A 280 -16.25 -0.87 1.33
CA CYS A 280 -17.31 -1.27 2.24
C CYS A 280 -18.66 -0.67 1.83
N THR A 281 -18.71 0.63 1.50
CA THR A 281 -19.95 1.30 1.09
C THR A 281 -20.59 0.63 -0.13
N VAL A 282 -19.78 0.36 -1.17
CA VAL A 282 -20.27 -0.29 -2.40
C VAL A 282 -20.71 -1.73 -2.13
N LEU A 283 -19.84 -2.53 -1.53
CA LEU A 283 -20.09 -3.96 -1.36
C LEU A 283 -21.22 -4.24 -0.38
N GLN A 284 -21.31 -3.47 0.71
CA GLN A 284 -22.40 -3.60 1.67
C GLN A 284 -23.74 -3.30 1.01
N LYS A 285 -23.82 -2.22 0.23
CA LYS A 285 -25.06 -1.79 -0.41
C LYS A 285 -25.53 -2.77 -1.49
N LEU A 286 -24.62 -3.25 -2.35
CA LEU A 286 -24.93 -4.25 -3.37
C LEU A 286 -25.40 -5.57 -2.76
N LEU A 287 -24.72 -6.06 -1.71
CA LEU A 287 -25.07 -7.32 -1.06
C LEU A 287 -26.35 -7.25 -0.21
N GLN A 288 -26.77 -6.06 0.21
CA GLN A 288 -28.06 -5.85 0.88
C GLN A 288 -29.23 -5.92 -0.11
N GLU A 289 -29.05 -5.39 -1.33
CA GLU A 289 -30.11 -5.32 -2.33
C GLU A 289 -30.28 -6.65 -3.08
N ASP A 290 -29.18 -7.34 -3.38
CA ASP A 290 -29.21 -8.66 -4.00
C ASP A 290 -28.01 -9.51 -3.56
N LEU A 291 -28.29 -10.57 -2.79
CA LEU A 291 -27.29 -11.53 -2.34
C LEU A 291 -26.63 -12.29 -3.49
N SER A 292 -27.22 -12.31 -4.69
CA SER A 292 -26.66 -12.92 -5.90
C SER A 292 -25.99 -11.92 -6.85
N ALA A 293 -26.00 -10.62 -6.52
CA ALA A 293 -25.41 -9.58 -7.36
C ALA A 293 -23.95 -9.90 -7.69
N GLU A 294 -23.61 -9.71 -8.97
CA GLU A 294 -22.25 -9.78 -9.43
C GLU A 294 -21.45 -8.64 -8.79
N ILE A 295 -20.41 -9.00 -8.04
CA ILE A 295 -19.59 -8.04 -7.32
C ILE A 295 -18.61 -7.39 -8.32
N PRO A 296 -18.40 -6.06 -8.26
CA PRO A 296 -17.42 -5.39 -9.10
C PRO A 296 -16.05 -6.06 -9.06
N GLN A 297 -15.47 -6.26 -10.23
CA GLN A 297 -14.18 -6.93 -10.43
C GLN A 297 -13.06 -5.94 -10.70
N THR A 298 -13.39 -4.77 -11.27
CA THR A 298 -12.41 -3.71 -11.57
C THR A 298 -12.59 -2.49 -10.67
N LEU A 299 -11.56 -1.65 -10.59
CA LEU A 299 -11.65 -0.41 -9.84
C LEU A 299 -12.67 0.54 -10.47
N THR A 300 -12.74 0.57 -11.80
CA THR A 300 -13.70 1.41 -12.50
C THR A 300 -15.13 1.02 -12.18
N GLU A 301 -15.45 -0.27 -12.14
CA GLU A 301 -16.78 -0.75 -11.73
C GLU A 301 -17.08 -0.33 -10.29
N MET A 302 -16.13 -0.47 -9.36
CA MET A 302 -16.30 -0.01 -7.98
C MET A 302 -16.66 1.48 -7.90
N TYR A 303 -15.99 2.33 -8.68
CA TYR A 303 -16.26 3.78 -8.68
C TYR A 303 -17.57 4.14 -9.39
N ILE A 304 -17.96 3.41 -10.44
CA ILE A 304 -19.27 3.56 -11.07
C ILE A 304 -20.37 3.24 -10.05
N HIS A 305 -20.28 2.09 -9.38
CA HIS A 305 -21.26 1.73 -8.35
C HIS A 305 -21.26 2.70 -7.19
N PHE A 306 -20.09 3.17 -6.74
CA PHE A 306 -20.00 4.21 -5.72
C PHE A 306 -20.77 5.46 -6.14
N LEU A 307 -20.53 5.98 -7.35
CA LEU A 307 -21.23 7.15 -7.89
C LEU A 307 -22.75 6.93 -7.96
N LEU A 308 -23.20 5.77 -8.45
CA LEU A 308 -24.62 5.44 -8.54
C LEU A 308 -25.29 5.35 -7.17
N ILE A 309 -24.60 4.79 -6.17
CA ILE A 309 -25.09 4.73 -4.78
C ILE A 309 -25.27 6.15 -4.23
N GLN A 310 -24.29 7.05 -4.44
CA GLN A 310 -24.41 8.45 -4.01
C GLN A 310 -25.60 9.16 -4.66
N ILE A 311 -25.81 8.95 -5.97
CA ILE A 311 -26.97 9.50 -6.69
C ILE A 311 -28.29 8.93 -6.14
N ASN A 312 -28.36 7.63 -5.87
CA ASN A 312 -29.58 6.99 -5.34
C ASN A 312 -29.89 7.43 -3.90
N MET A 313 -28.87 7.62 -3.06
CA MET A 313 -29.05 8.15 -1.71
C MET A 313 -29.63 9.57 -1.72
N ARG A 314 -29.28 10.41 -2.71
CA ARG A 314 -29.91 11.72 -2.94
C ARG A 314 -31.41 11.57 -3.27
N ASN A 315 -31.74 10.65 -4.17
CA ASN A 315 -33.11 10.47 -4.68
C ASN A 315 -34.12 10.11 -3.57
N GLN A 316 -33.68 9.42 -2.53
CA GLN A 316 -34.53 9.07 -1.38
C GLN A 316 -34.85 10.27 -0.46
N LYS A 317 -34.13 11.39 -0.59
CA LYS A 317 -34.22 12.54 0.33
C LYS A 317 -35.05 13.72 -0.20
N TYR A 318 -35.11 13.92 -1.51
CA TYR A 318 -35.89 15.00 -2.11
C TYR A 318 -37.25 14.45 -2.56
N GLU A 319 -38.35 14.96 -2.01
CA GLU A 319 -39.74 14.57 -2.35
C GLU A 319 -40.16 15.06 -3.76
N GLU A 320 -39.29 14.92 -4.76
CA GLU A 320 -39.64 15.20 -6.15
C GLU A 320 -40.38 13.96 -6.72
N ARG A 321 -41.69 14.09 -6.92
CA ARG A 321 -42.57 12.96 -7.32
C ARG A 321 -42.37 12.48 -8.76
N ASP A 322 -41.48 13.12 -9.52
CA ASP A 322 -41.23 12.81 -10.93
C ASP A 322 -39.81 12.24 -11.13
N PRO A 323 -39.67 10.91 -11.29
CA PRO A 323 -38.38 10.24 -11.44
C PRO A 323 -37.54 10.74 -12.63
N GLU A 324 -38.19 11.18 -13.71
CA GLU A 324 -37.48 11.58 -14.94
C GLU A 324 -36.80 12.95 -14.80
N LYS A 325 -37.48 13.90 -14.14
CA LYS A 325 -36.89 15.21 -13.81
C LYS A 325 -35.73 15.10 -12.83
N LEU A 326 -35.87 14.22 -11.84
CA LEU A 326 -34.84 13.94 -10.85
C LEU A 326 -33.57 13.38 -11.53
N LEU A 327 -33.74 12.46 -12.48
CA LEU A 327 -32.65 11.88 -13.27
C LEU A 327 -31.93 12.94 -14.13
N GLN A 328 -32.68 13.81 -14.81
CA GLN A 328 -32.12 14.90 -15.60
C GLN A 328 -31.37 15.91 -14.72
N SER A 329 -31.89 16.23 -13.53
CA SER A 329 -31.23 17.07 -12.54
C SER A 329 -29.91 16.46 -12.06
N ASN A 330 -29.93 15.17 -11.68
CA ASN A 330 -28.74 14.41 -11.26
C ASN A 330 -27.67 14.43 -12.35
N ARG A 331 -28.04 14.09 -13.58
CA ARG A 331 -27.13 14.08 -14.72
C ARG A 331 -26.50 15.44 -14.95
N GLY A 332 -27.29 16.51 -14.95
CA GLY A 332 -26.80 17.88 -15.13
C GLY A 332 -25.75 18.27 -14.09
N VAL A 333 -25.99 17.91 -12.83
CA VAL A 333 -25.04 18.14 -11.71
C VAL A 333 -23.76 17.36 -11.94
N ILE A 334 -23.84 16.04 -12.17
CA ILE A 334 -22.67 15.16 -12.26
C ILE A 334 -21.77 15.57 -13.43
N VAL A 335 -22.34 15.95 -14.57
CA VAL A 335 -21.57 16.45 -15.72
C VAL A 335 -20.79 17.73 -15.36
N LYS A 336 -21.42 18.71 -14.71
CA LYS A 336 -20.74 19.95 -14.30
C LYS A 336 -19.63 19.67 -13.27
N LEU A 337 -19.87 18.79 -12.31
CA LEU A 337 -18.84 18.37 -11.35
C LEU A 337 -17.66 17.68 -12.02
N SER A 338 -17.95 16.83 -13.00
CA SER A 338 -16.94 16.11 -13.78
C SER A 338 -16.08 17.07 -14.60
N GLU A 339 -16.67 18.14 -15.11
CA GLU A 339 -15.93 19.23 -15.78
C GLU A 339 -14.98 19.96 -14.82
N VAL A 340 -15.45 20.29 -13.60
CA VAL A 340 -14.59 20.88 -12.55
C VAL A 340 -13.45 19.93 -12.20
N ALA A 341 -13.76 18.64 -11.99
CA ALA A 341 -12.77 17.61 -11.68
C ALA A 341 -11.66 17.56 -12.73
N PHE A 342 -12.04 17.53 -14.01
CA PHE A 342 -11.10 17.54 -15.14
C PHE A 342 -10.24 18.81 -15.17
N LYS A 343 -10.85 20.00 -15.12
CA LYS A 343 -10.11 21.28 -15.16
C LYS A 343 -9.11 21.38 -14.00
N GLN A 344 -9.51 21.02 -12.79
CA GLN A 344 -8.65 21.10 -11.61
C GLN A 344 -7.56 20.02 -11.63
N LEU A 345 -7.84 18.82 -12.15
CA LEU A 345 -6.83 17.78 -12.34
C LEU A 345 -5.74 18.24 -13.30
N MET A 346 -6.11 18.83 -14.44
CA MET A 346 -5.14 19.37 -15.42
C MET A 346 -4.33 20.55 -14.87
N LYS A 347 -4.89 21.31 -13.92
CA LYS A 347 -4.17 22.39 -13.21
C LYS A 347 -3.29 21.87 -12.05
N GLY A 348 -3.36 20.57 -11.70
CA GLY A 348 -2.68 20.01 -10.53
C GLY A 348 -3.29 20.43 -9.19
N ASN A 349 -4.53 20.93 -9.19
CA ASN A 349 -5.22 21.42 -8.00
C ASN A 349 -6.06 20.33 -7.34
N VAL A 350 -5.85 20.12 -6.05
CA VAL A 350 -6.71 19.28 -5.18
C VAL A 350 -7.85 20.10 -4.55
N MET A 351 -7.65 21.42 -4.46
CA MET A 351 -8.53 22.38 -3.80
C MET A 351 -9.00 23.45 -4.79
N PHE A 352 -10.27 23.82 -4.72
CA PHE A 352 -10.89 24.85 -5.57
C PHE A 352 -11.93 25.68 -4.80
N TYR A 353 -12.31 26.83 -5.37
CA TYR A 353 -13.10 27.88 -4.72
C TYR A 353 -14.41 28.16 -5.47
N GLU A 354 -15.22 29.06 -4.92
CA GLU A 354 -16.48 29.48 -5.55
C GLU A 354 -16.29 30.08 -6.95
N GLU A 355 -15.15 30.71 -7.22
CA GLU A 355 -14.79 31.20 -8.55
C GLU A 355 -14.65 30.05 -9.56
N ASP A 356 -13.97 28.96 -9.17
CA ASP A 356 -13.76 27.79 -10.02
C ASP A 356 -15.08 27.07 -10.33
N LEU A 357 -16.01 27.06 -9.37
CA LEU A 357 -17.36 26.53 -9.57
C LEU A 357 -18.16 27.41 -10.55
N ARG A 358 -18.12 28.73 -10.36
CA ARG A 358 -18.81 29.69 -11.23
C ARG A 358 -18.30 29.64 -12.67
N GLU A 359 -16.99 29.45 -12.88
CA GLU A 359 -16.38 29.29 -14.20
C GLU A 359 -16.95 28.08 -14.98
N SER A 360 -17.37 27.03 -14.26
CA SER A 360 -18.02 25.84 -14.84
C SER A 360 -19.55 25.91 -14.80
N GLY A 361 -20.14 27.10 -14.59
CA GLY A 361 -21.59 27.31 -14.63
C GLY A 361 -22.34 26.67 -13.46
N ILE A 362 -21.69 26.53 -12.31
CA ILE A 362 -22.28 26.06 -11.05
C ILE A 362 -22.61 27.29 -10.18
N GLU A 363 -23.89 27.51 -9.85
CA GLU A 363 -24.30 28.56 -8.91
C GLU A 363 -24.00 28.15 -7.46
N VAL A 364 -23.58 29.11 -6.62
CA VAL A 364 -23.16 28.85 -5.22
C VAL A 364 -24.33 28.39 -4.33
N ILE A 365 -25.58 28.71 -4.69
CA ILE A 365 -26.79 28.23 -3.99
C ILE A 365 -26.98 26.73 -4.26
N ASP A 366 -26.67 26.28 -5.48
CA ASP A 366 -26.61 24.87 -5.83
C ASP A 366 -25.44 24.15 -5.12
N ALA A 367 -24.38 24.85 -4.65
CA ALA A 367 -23.28 24.25 -3.84
C ALA A 367 -23.79 23.48 -2.62
N SER A 368 -24.91 23.91 -2.02
CA SER A 368 -25.58 23.18 -0.95
C SER A 368 -26.23 21.88 -1.44
N VAL A 369 -26.75 21.86 -2.67
CA VAL A 369 -27.24 20.68 -3.40
C VAL A 369 -26.06 19.78 -3.81
N TYR A 370 -24.91 20.33 -4.20
CA TYR A 370 -23.67 19.56 -4.42
C TYR A 370 -23.15 18.93 -3.11
N SER A 371 -23.20 19.63 -1.97
CA SER A 371 -22.95 19.02 -0.66
C SER A 371 -24.02 17.95 -0.33
N GLY A 372 -25.25 18.12 -0.80
CA GLY A 372 -26.35 17.15 -0.62
C GLY A 372 -26.23 15.88 -1.46
N ILE A 373 -25.72 16.00 -2.70
CA ILE A 373 -25.49 14.89 -3.64
C ILE A 373 -24.22 14.12 -3.28
N CYS A 374 -23.29 14.81 -2.63
CA CYS A 374 -21.89 14.43 -2.55
C CYS A 374 -21.28 14.89 -1.21
N THR A 375 -21.95 14.78 -0.06
CA THR A 375 -21.25 14.98 1.25
C THR A 375 -20.10 13.98 1.41
N GLU A 376 -20.24 12.83 0.76
CA GLU A 376 -19.25 11.74 0.62
C GLU A 376 -18.30 11.92 -0.58
N ILE A 377 -18.45 13.00 -1.35
CA ILE A 377 -17.58 13.29 -2.50
C ILE A 377 -16.96 14.69 -2.37
N PHE A 378 -17.54 15.64 -1.61
CA PHE A 378 -17.06 16.99 -1.35
C PHE A 378 -16.86 17.27 0.14
N LYS A 379 -15.73 17.92 0.46
CA LYS A 379 -15.51 18.53 1.78
C LYS A 379 -15.72 20.04 1.68
N GLU A 380 -16.74 20.56 2.36
CA GLU A 380 -16.98 21.99 2.56
C GLU A 380 -16.51 22.38 3.96
N GLU A 381 -15.61 23.34 4.04
CA GLU A 381 -15.20 23.94 5.32
C GLU A 381 -15.55 25.43 5.30
N SER A 382 -16.17 25.89 6.40
CA SER A 382 -16.48 27.29 6.65
C SER A 382 -16.07 27.61 8.08
N VAL A 383 -14.99 28.36 8.23
CA VAL A 383 -14.54 28.79 9.56
C VAL A 383 -14.36 30.31 9.58
N ILE A 384 -13.67 30.87 8.58
CA ILE A 384 -13.33 32.30 8.61
C ILE A 384 -14.14 33.06 7.54
N HIS A 385 -14.93 34.07 7.96
CA HIS A 385 -15.69 35.00 7.10
C HIS A 385 -16.73 34.38 6.13
N GLN A 386 -17.28 33.18 6.41
CA GLN A 386 -18.26 32.49 5.55
C GLN A 386 -17.76 32.15 4.12
N ARG A 387 -16.46 32.28 3.83
CA ARG A 387 -15.88 31.82 2.56
C ARG A 387 -15.73 30.30 2.59
N LYS A 388 -16.10 29.65 1.49
CA LYS A 388 -16.11 28.20 1.37
C LYS A 388 -14.91 27.72 0.55
N VAL A 389 -14.28 26.65 1.01
CA VAL A 389 -13.28 25.91 0.24
C VAL A 389 -13.84 24.53 -0.08
N TYR A 390 -13.64 24.08 -1.32
CA TYR A 390 -14.13 22.80 -1.82
C TYR A 390 -12.97 21.89 -2.21
N SER A 391 -13.09 20.60 -1.89
CA SER A 391 -12.25 19.53 -2.41
C SER A 391 -13.08 18.31 -2.66
N PHE A 392 -12.58 17.40 -3.51
CA PHE A 392 -13.07 16.03 -3.48
C PHE A 392 -12.63 15.33 -2.18
N ILE A 393 -13.35 14.30 -1.72
CA ILE A 393 -12.95 13.51 -0.53
C ILE A 393 -11.59 12.85 -0.74
N HIS A 394 -11.33 12.42 -1.98
CA HIS A 394 -10.07 11.82 -2.38
C HIS A 394 -9.73 12.17 -3.83
N LEU A 395 -8.44 12.25 -4.15
CA LEU A 395 -7.96 12.54 -5.51
C LEU A 395 -8.46 11.52 -6.52
N SER A 396 -8.56 10.25 -6.13
CA SER A 396 -9.11 9.19 -7.01
C SER A 396 -10.53 9.45 -7.48
N ILE A 397 -11.37 10.12 -6.69
CA ILE A 397 -12.73 10.50 -7.09
C ILE A 397 -12.66 11.63 -8.14
N GLN A 398 -11.75 12.59 -7.94
CA GLN A 398 -11.48 13.64 -8.92
C GLN A 398 -10.99 13.05 -10.26
N GLU A 399 -10.07 12.09 -10.22
CA GLU A 399 -9.56 11.40 -11.41
C GLU A 399 -10.64 10.58 -12.12
N PHE A 400 -11.49 9.87 -11.37
CA PHE A 400 -12.63 9.13 -11.93
C PHE A 400 -13.63 10.05 -12.65
N LEU A 401 -14.04 11.14 -11.99
CA LEU A 401 -14.97 12.11 -12.57
C LEU A 401 -14.33 12.85 -13.76
N ALA A 402 -13.03 13.14 -13.71
CA ALA A 402 -12.30 13.69 -14.85
C ALA A 402 -12.32 12.72 -16.05
N ALA A 403 -12.10 11.42 -15.82
CA ALA A 403 -12.16 10.40 -16.87
C ALA A 403 -13.57 10.28 -17.46
N PHE A 404 -14.60 10.31 -16.61
CA PHE A 404 -15.99 10.39 -17.04
C PHE A 404 -16.26 11.62 -17.90
N ASN A 405 -15.75 12.80 -17.52
CA ASN A 405 -15.90 14.04 -18.30
C ASN A 405 -15.30 13.91 -19.70
N VAL A 406 -14.10 13.35 -19.82
CA VAL A 406 -13.42 13.18 -21.11
C VAL A 406 -14.23 12.25 -22.03
N PHE A 407 -14.71 11.12 -21.50
CA PHE A 407 -15.57 10.22 -22.26
C PHE A 407 -16.92 10.87 -22.63
N TYR A 408 -17.53 11.63 -21.71
CA TYR A 408 -18.76 12.38 -21.96
C TYR A 408 -18.60 13.45 -23.05
N CYS A 409 -17.48 14.20 -23.04
CA CYS A 409 -17.15 15.19 -24.06
C CYS A 409 -16.93 14.54 -25.43
N TYR A 410 -16.33 13.34 -25.49
CA TYR A 410 -16.24 12.55 -26.71
C TYR A 410 -17.63 12.23 -27.29
N LEU A 411 -18.52 11.65 -26.50
CA LEU A 411 -19.89 11.31 -26.94
C LEU A 411 -20.70 12.53 -27.37
N THR A 412 -20.50 13.68 -26.71
CA THR A 412 -21.21 14.93 -27.04
C THR A 412 -20.51 15.79 -28.09
N LYS A 413 -19.39 15.33 -28.64
CA LYS A 413 -18.57 16.03 -29.64
C LYS A 413 -18.11 17.44 -29.20
N LYS A 414 -17.85 17.62 -27.90
CA LYS A 414 -17.31 18.87 -27.33
C LYS A 414 -15.78 18.89 -27.46
N MET A 415 -15.30 19.19 -28.67
CA MET A 415 -13.88 19.06 -29.04
C MET A 415 -12.95 20.03 -28.30
N GLU A 416 -13.43 21.21 -27.90
CA GLU A 416 -12.63 22.18 -27.12
C GLU A 416 -12.10 21.55 -25.81
N SER A 417 -12.93 20.76 -25.12
CA SER A 417 -12.55 20.08 -23.88
C SER A 417 -11.58 18.90 -24.11
N LEU A 418 -11.48 18.39 -25.33
CA LEU A 418 -10.62 17.27 -25.71
C LEU A 418 -9.29 17.72 -26.31
N GLN A 419 -9.09 19.02 -26.51
CA GLN A 419 -7.92 19.57 -27.17
C GLN A 419 -6.62 19.10 -26.51
N PHE A 420 -6.58 18.97 -25.18
CA PHE A 420 -5.40 18.47 -24.45
C PHE A 420 -4.91 17.10 -24.96
N PHE A 421 -5.83 16.21 -25.34
CA PHE A 421 -5.51 14.87 -25.87
C PHE A 421 -5.43 14.85 -27.39
N LEU A 422 -6.28 15.61 -28.08
CA LEU A 422 -6.43 15.48 -29.54
C LEU A 422 -5.63 16.51 -30.33
N TYR A 423 -4.92 17.46 -29.71
CA TYR A 423 -4.23 18.55 -30.42
C TYR A 423 -3.29 18.06 -31.55
N GLU A 424 -2.48 17.03 -31.29
CA GLU A 424 -1.59 16.47 -32.30
C GLU A 424 -2.34 15.65 -33.35
N VAL A 425 -3.37 14.90 -32.95
CA VAL A 425 -4.17 14.06 -33.85
C VAL A 425 -4.98 14.92 -34.84
N ILE A 426 -5.61 15.99 -34.36
CA ILE A 426 -6.41 16.95 -35.15
C ILE A 426 -5.56 17.61 -36.25
N ARG A 427 -4.26 17.82 -36.00
CA ARG A 427 -3.33 18.44 -36.96
C ARG A 427 -3.08 17.56 -38.21
N TYR A 428 -3.25 16.24 -38.11
CA TYR A 428 -2.88 15.28 -39.16
C TYR A 428 -4.08 14.56 -39.84
N ARG A 429 -5.33 14.94 -39.55
CA ARG A 429 -6.58 14.40 -40.17
C ARG A 429 -6.70 12.87 -40.17
N PHE A 430 -6.71 12.25 -39.00
CA PHE A 430 -7.24 10.89 -38.85
C PHE A 430 -8.77 10.96 -38.63
N GLU A 431 -9.50 9.97 -39.15
CA GLU A 431 -10.94 9.81 -38.87
C GLU A 431 -11.13 9.73 -37.35
N ASP A 432 -12.00 10.56 -36.79
CA ASP A 432 -12.23 10.70 -35.35
C ASP A 432 -12.68 9.37 -34.71
N THR A 433 -11.74 8.55 -34.22
CA THR A 433 -12.08 7.29 -33.55
C THR A 433 -11.77 7.37 -32.06
N LEU A 434 -12.64 6.77 -31.23
CA LEU A 434 -12.40 6.57 -29.80
C LEU A 434 -10.99 5.99 -29.53
N TYR A 435 -10.47 5.16 -30.43
CA TYR A 435 -9.11 4.64 -30.36
C TYR A 435 -8.05 5.75 -30.26
N ASP A 436 -8.15 6.82 -31.06
CA ASP A 436 -7.14 7.89 -31.07
C ASP A 436 -7.13 8.68 -29.76
N LEU A 437 -8.32 8.92 -29.18
CA LEU A 437 -8.45 9.52 -27.86
C LEU A 437 -7.79 8.64 -26.79
N LEU A 438 -8.09 7.35 -26.78
CA LEU A 438 -7.55 6.41 -25.79
C LEU A 438 -6.04 6.21 -25.96
N ALA A 439 -5.54 6.10 -27.19
CA ALA A 439 -4.12 5.99 -27.48
C ALA A 439 -3.36 7.27 -27.07
N SER A 440 -3.94 8.45 -27.30
CA SER A 440 -3.36 9.71 -26.85
C SER A 440 -3.34 9.82 -25.32
N ALA A 441 -4.41 9.38 -24.64
CA ALA A 441 -4.44 9.33 -23.18
C ALA A 441 -3.34 8.41 -22.62
N VAL A 442 -3.05 7.28 -23.27
CA VAL A 442 -1.91 6.41 -22.93
C VAL A 442 -0.58 7.17 -23.06
N VAL A 443 -0.38 7.90 -24.16
CA VAL A 443 0.85 8.70 -24.36
C VAL A 443 0.97 9.79 -23.28
N LYS A 444 -0.08 10.54 -23.00
CA LYS A 444 -0.08 11.60 -21.97
C LYS A 444 0.20 11.07 -20.57
N ALA A 445 -0.33 9.89 -20.23
CA ALA A 445 -0.01 9.24 -18.96
C ALA A 445 1.46 8.77 -18.89
N LEU A 446 2.05 8.35 -20.02
CA LEU A 446 3.47 8.00 -20.09
C LEU A 446 4.41 9.21 -20.02
N GLU A 447 3.98 10.36 -20.52
CA GLU A 447 4.71 11.65 -20.43
C GLU A 447 4.63 12.26 -19.02
N SER A 448 3.68 11.83 -18.19
CA SER A 448 3.55 12.27 -16.81
C SER A 448 4.75 11.82 -15.98
N GLU A 449 5.57 12.74 -15.49
CA GLU A 449 6.76 12.38 -14.70
C GLU A 449 6.37 11.69 -13.38
N ASN A 450 5.41 12.26 -12.65
CA ASN A 450 4.95 11.76 -11.34
C ASN A 450 3.77 10.77 -11.39
N GLY A 451 3.18 10.54 -12.57
CA GLY A 451 2.08 9.59 -12.75
C GLY A 451 0.70 10.13 -12.33
N HIS A 452 0.53 11.44 -12.25
CA HIS A 452 -0.76 12.07 -11.91
C HIS A 452 -1.93 11.79 -12.87
N LEU A 453 -1.69 11.10 -14.00
CA LEU A 453 -2.71 10.66 -14.95
C LEU A 453 -2.90 9.14 -14.97
N ASP A 454 -2.20 8.40 -14.12
CA ASP A 454 -2.20 6.93 -14.18
C ASP A 454 -3.56 6.34 -13.81
N LEU A 455 -4.17 6.82 -12.71
CA LEU A 455 -5.47 6.34 -12.28
C LEU A 455 -6.59 6.91 -13.17
N PHE A 456 -6.46 8.17 -13.60
CA PHE A 456 -7.31 8.74 -14.65
C PHE A 456 -7.35 7.86 -15.92
N LEU A 457 -6.20 7.39 -16.41
CA LEU A 457 -6.13 6.54 -17.60
C LEU A 457 -6.83 5.20 -17.38
N ARG A 458 -6.61 4.57 -16.22
CA ARG A 458 -7.30 3.33 -15.81
C ARG A 458 -8.82 3.50 -15.88
N PHE A 459 -9.34 4.58 -15.28
CA PHE A 459 -10.76 4.89 -15.32
C PHE A 459 -11.29 5.19 -16.72
N LEU A 460 -10.54 5.95 -17.53
CA LEU A 460 -10.98 6.31 -18.89
C LEU A 460 -11.14 5.05 -19.76
N LEU A 461 -10.19 4.12 -19.68
CA LEU A 461 -10.25 2.84 -20.38
C LEU A 461 -11.40 1.96 -19.85
N GLY A 462 -11.56 1.87 -18.54
CA GLY A 462 -12.65 1.12 -17.92
C GLY A 462 -14.04 1.67 -18.27
N ILE A 463 -14.24 2.98 -18.24
CA ILE A 463 -15.51 3.65 -18.60
C ILE A 463 -15.83 3.41 -20.08
N SER A 464 -14.80 3.34 -20.92
CA SER A 464 -14.94 3.09 -22.36
C SER A 464 -15.43 1.67 -22.67
N LEU A 465 -15.40 0.70 -21.75
CA LEU A 465 -16.00 -0.62 -21.96
C LEU A 465 -17.52 -0.55 -22.10
N GLN A 466 -18.07 -1.25 -23.10
CA GLN A 466 -19.51 -1.27 -23.34
C GLN A 466 -20.32 -1.78 -22.13
N SER A 467 -19.80 -2.74 -21.36
CA SER A 467 -20.43 -3.22 -20.12
C SER A 467 -20.59 -2.10 -19.08
N ASN A 468 -19.55 -1.28 -18.92
CA ASN A 468 -19.51 -0.21 -17.92
C ASN A 468 -20.32 1.01 -18.38
N GLN A 469 -20.36 1.28 -19.69
CA GLN A 469 -21.27 2.27 -20.26
C GLN A 469 -22.74 1.95 -19.98
N ARG A 470 -23.14 0.67 -19.96
CA ARG A 470 -24.51 0.26 -19.61
C ARG A 470 -24.85 0.59 -18.15
N LEU A 471 -23.89 0.46 -17.23
CA LEU A 471 -24.07 0.88 -15.84
C LEU A 471 -24.26 2.41 -15.72
N LEU A 472 -23.64 3.17 -16.61
CA LEU A 472 -23.71 4.65 -16.66
C LEU A 472 -24.79 5.18 -17.62
N GLN A 473 -25.69 4.34 -18.13
CA GLN A 473 -26.64 4.72 -19.19
C GLN A 473 -27.51 5.95 -18.85
N ASP A 474 -27.85 6.11 -17.58
CA ASP A 474 -28.67 7.22 -17.09
C ASP A 474 -27.91 8.57 -17.09
N LEU A 475 -26.58 8.51 -17.09
CA LEU A 475 -25.70 9.68 -17.09
C LEU A 475 -25.17 10.01 -18.49
N LEU A 476 -24.98 9.01 -19.35
CA LEU A 476 -24.47 9.17 -20.72
C LEU A 476 -25.57 9.61 -21.71
N THR A 477 -25.20 10.27 -22.83
CA THR A 477 -26.17 10.62 -23.89
C THR A 477 -26.60 9.41 -24.71
N HIS A 478 -25.68 8.49 -24.95
CA HIS A 478 -25.86 7.23 -25.65
C HIS A 478 -24.67 6.33 -25.36
N THR A 479 -24.77 5.03 -25.70
CA THR A 479 -23.64 4.10 -25.64
C THR A 479 -22.89 4.08 -26.97
N GLU A 480 -21.55 4.02 -26.91
CA GLU A 480 -20.67 3.87 -28.05
C GLU A 480 -20.26 2.41 -28.24
N ASN A 481 -20.21 1.94 -29.50
CA ASN A 481 -19.64 0.62 -29.79
C ASN A 481 -18.10 0.71 -29.74
N SER A 482 -17.53 0.48 -28.57
CA SER A 482 -16.10 0.64 -28.30
C SER A 482 -15.26 -0.61 -28.53
N SER A 483 -15.85 -1.74 -28.95
CA SER A 483 -15.17 -3.04 -29.01
C SER A 483 -13.88 -3.02 -29.83
N GLU A 484 -13.92 -2.50 -31.06
CA GLU A 484 -12.75 -2.42 -31.94
C GLU A 484 -11.71 -1.42 -31.42
N SER A 485 -12.15 -0.27 -30.90
CA SER A 485 -11.25 0.73 -30.31
C SER A 485 -10.50 0.18 -29.10
N ILE A 486 -11.18 -0.51 -28.19
CA ILE A 486 -10.58 -1.17 -27.03
C ILE A 486 -9.61 -2.26 -27.47
N ARG A 487 -9.96 -3.06 -28.49
CA ARG A 487 -9.06 -4.10 -29.03
C ARG A 487 -7.77 -3.50 -29.60
N ARG A 488 -7.87 -2.38 -30.32
CA ARG A 488 -6.70 -1.67 -30.85
C ARG A 488 -5.87 -1.02 -29.74
N THR A 489 -6.51 -0.39 -28.75
CA THR A 489 -5.82 0.25 -27.62
C THR A 489 -5.12 -0.78 -26.73
N THR A 490 -5.76 -1.92 -26.42
CA THR A 490 -5.13 -3.01 -25.66
C THR A 490 -3.92 -3.59 -26.39
N LYS A 491 -3.99 -3.75 -27.72
CA LYS A 491 -2.84 -4.14 -28.53
C LYS A 491 -1.71 -3.11 -28.43
N TYR A 492 -2.02 -1.83 -28.57
CA TYR A 492 -1.05 -0.74 -28.43
C TYR A 492 -0.38 -0.72 -27.05
N ILE A 493 -1.15 -0.92 -25.97
CA ILE A 493 -0.64 -1.01 -24.60
C ILE A 493 0.33 -2.19 -24.45
N LYS A 494 -0.01 -3.37 -24.97
CA LYS A 494 0.87 -4.55 -24.93
C LYS A 494 2.18 -4.31 -25.65
N GLU A 495 2.12 -3.75 -26.87
CA GLU A 495 3.31 -3.37 -27.63
C GLU A 495 4.20 -2.40 -26.85
N LYS A 496 3.61 -1.41 -26.15
CA LYS A 496 4.38 -0.51 -25.27
C LYS A 496 5.05 -1.24 -24.12
N ILE A 497 4.38 -2.20 -23.48
CA ILE A 497 4.96 -3.02 -22.40
C ILE A 497 6.09 -3.92 -22.92
N THR A 498 5.96 -4.53 -24.10
CA THR A 498 6.89 -5.54 -24.62
C THR A 498 8.08 -4.96 -25.41
N ASP A 499 7.87 -3.85 -26.11
CA ASP A 499 8.86 -3.24 -27.00
C ASP A 499 9.44 -1.93 -26.47
N GLY A 500 8.89 -1.38 -25.38
CA GLY A 500 9.31 -0.13 -24.77
C GLY A 500 10.69 -0.19 -24.12
N HIS A 501 11.77 -0.11 -24.91
CA HIS A 501 13.09 0.25 -24.40
C HIS A 501 12.98 1.62 -23.71
N GLY A 502 13.10 1.65 -22.37
CA GLY A 502 13.14 2.89 -21.58
C GLY A 502 11.91 3.18 -20.73
N LEU A 503 10.86 2.35 -20.73
CA LEU A 503 9.79 2.50 -19.75
C LEU A 503 10.28 2.14 -18.33
N SER A 504 9.91 2.97 -17.36
CA SER A 504 10.13 2.67 -15.96
C SER A 504 9.24 1.49 -15.52
N THR A 505 9.60 0.88 -14.39
CA THR A 505 8.84 -0.26 -13.84
C THR A 505 7.41 0.14 -13.52
N GLU A 506 7.24 1.34 -12.96
CA GLU A 506 5.98 1.95 -12.53
C GLU A 506 5.05 2.18 -13.71
N ARG A 507 5.59 2.72 -14.82
CA ARG A 507 4.82 2.95 -16.04
C ARG A 507 4.33 1.63 -16.65
N SER A 508 5.19 0.62 -16.72
CA SER A 508 4.81 -0.70 -17.22
C SER A 508 3.77 -1.39 -16.34
N ILE A 509 3.86 -1.25 -15.02
CA ILE A 509 2.83 -1.74 -14.08
C ILE A 509 1.51 -1.01 -14.28
N ASN A 510 1.52 0.32 -14.41
CA ASN A 510 0.31 1.09 -14.66
C ASN A 510 -0.39 0.66 -15.95
N LEU A 511 0.37 0.49 -17.04
CA LEU A 511 -0.16 -0.01 -18.32
C LEU A 511 -0.73 -1.42 -18.21
N PHE A 512 -0.13 -2.30 -17.41
CA PHE A 512 -0.70 -3.62 -17.13
C PHE A 512 -2.02 -3.51 -16.36
N LEU A 513 -2.12 -2.63 -15.37
CA LEU A 513 -3.35 -2.42 -14.61
C LEU A 513 -4.46 -1.83 -15.48
N CYS A 514 -4.12 -1.00 -16.47
CA CYS A 514 -5.05 -0.59 -17.53
C CYS A 514 -5.63 -1.79 -18.32
N LEU A 515 -4.85 -2.85 -18.57
CA LEU A 515 -5.37 -4.07 -19.20
C LEU A 515 -6.36 -4.81 -18.30
N LEU A 516 -6.12 -4.84 -16.98
CA LEU A 516 -7.06 -5.43 -16.01
C LEU A 516 -8.37 -4.65 -15.94
N GLU A 517 -8.33 -3.32 -16.02
CA GLU A 517 -9.55 -2.48 -16.01
C GLU A 517 -10.44 -2.72 -17.24
N VAL A 518 -9.85 -3.12 -18.37
CA VAL A 518 -10.59 -3.53 -19.57
C VAL A 518 -10.84 -5.03 -19.64
N LYS A 519 -10.59 -5.77 -18.55
CA LYS A 519 -10.76 -7.23 -18.41
C LYS A 519 -9.95 -8.04 -19.43
N ASP A 520 -8.83 -7.50 -19.93
CA ASP A 520 -7.91 -8.20 -20.81
C ASP A 520 -6.83 -8.94 -19.99
N GLN A 521 -6.94 -10.26 -19.94
CA GLN A 521 -5.97 -11.16 -19.29
C GLN A 521 -5.04 -11.87 -20.28
N THR A 522 -5.06 -11.49 -21.56
CA THR A 522 -4.27 -12.20 -22.59
C THR A 522 -2.77 -12.06 -22.34
N LEU A 523 -2.28 -10.88 -21.92
CA LEU A 523 -0.86 -10.69 -21.61
C LEU A 523 -0.42 -11.56 -20.43
N SER A 524 -1.24 -11.66 -19.38
CA SER A 524 -0.97 -12.56 -18.24
C SER A 524 -0.89 -14.01 -18.69
N ARG A 525 -1.80 -14.45 -19.57
CA ARG A 525 -1.80 -15.81 -20.13
C ARG A 525 -0.59 -16.05 -21.03
N GLU A 526 -0.25 -15.12 -21.91
CA GLU A 526 0.95 -15.21 -22.77
C GLU A 526 2.23 -15.33 -21.93
N ILE A 527 2.34 -14.57 -20.83
CA ILE A 527 3.46 -14.68 -19.90
C ILE A 527 3.44 -16.04 -19.19
N GLN A 528 2.29 -16.50 -18.70
CA GLN A 528 2.18 -17.82 -18.05
C GLN A 528 2.50 -18.97 -19.01
N GLU A 529 2.02 -18.92 -20.25
CA GLU A 529 2.32 -19.89 -21.31
C GLU A 529 3.81 -19.87 -21.64
N PHE A 530 4.41 -18.68 -21.75
CA PHE A 530 5.85 -18.54 -21.94
C PHE A 530 6.63 -19.21 -20.81
N VAL A 531 6.23 -18.99 -19.55
CA VAL A 531 6.85 -19.60 -18.36
C VAL A 531 6.67 -21.12 -18.32
N LYS A 532 5.50 -21.61 -18.75
CA LYS A 532 5.22 -23.05 -18.88
C LYS A 532 5.96 -23.71 -20.03
N SER A 533 6.38 -22.94 -21.04
CA SER A 533 7.12 -23.49 -22.18
C SER A 533 8.53 -23.92 -21.79
N ASP A 534 9.06 -24.95 -22.45
CA ASP A 534 10.46 -25.38 -22.32
C ASP A 534 11.41 -24.55 -23.20
N LYS A 535 10.89 -23.51 -23.86
CA LYS A 535 11.69 -22.69 -24.77
C LYS A 535 12.30 -21.50 -23.99
N PRO A 536 13.62 -21.32 -24.01
CA PRO A 536 14.23 -20.14 -23.42
C PRO A 536 13.80 -18.88 -24.18
N SER A 537 13.67 -17.74 -23.47
CA SER A 537 13.31 -16.47 -24.12
C SER A 537 14.35 -16.06 -25.16
N GLU A 538 13.93 -15.86 -26.41
CA GLU A 538 14.81 -15.37 -27.48
C GLU A 538 15.23 -13.89 -27.24
N LYS A 539 14.38 -13.09 -26.58
CA LYS A 539 14.63 -11.67 -26.29
C LYS A 539 15.13 -11.49 -24.86
N LYS A 540 16.23 -10.76 -24.68
CA LYS A 540 16.75 -10.42 -23.34
C LYS A 540 15.81 -9.44 -22.63
N LEU A 541 15.30 -9.82 -21.47
CA LEU A 541 14.46 -9.01 -20.61
C LEU A 541 15.29 -8.03 -19.79
N SER A 542 14.85 -6.77 -19.70
CA SER A 542 15.43 -5.78 -18.80
C SER A 542 15.01 -6.05 -17.35
N PRO A 543 15.73 -5.48 -16.36
CA PRO A 543 15.28 -5.50 -14.97
C PRO A 543 13.87 -4.91 -14.76
N SER A 544 13.46 -3.91 -15.55
CA SER A 544 12.09 -3.36 -15.48
C SER A 544 11.06 -4.38 -15.96
N HIS A 545 11.30 -5.07 -17.09
CA HIS A 545 10.43 -6.16 -17.56
C HIS A 545 10.27 -7.24 -16.49
N CYS A 546 11.36 -7.65 -15.84
CA CYS A 546 11.32 -8.62 -14.75
C CYS A 546 10.46 -8.16 -13.57
N SER A 547 10.52 -6.88 -13.21
CA SER A 547 9.70 -6.32 -12.13
C SER A 547 8.22 -6.28 -12.51
N THR A 548 7.91 -5.95 -13.77
CA THR A 548 6.55 -5.97 -14.30
C THR A 548 5.99 -7.39 -14.37
N ILE A 549 6.76 -8.36 -14.87
CA ILE A 549 6.39 -9.79 -14.87
C ILE A 549 6.10 -10.27 -13.44
N THR A 550 6.97 -9.91 -12.49
CA THR A 550 6.78 -10.25 -11.08
C THR A 550 5.45 -9.73 -10.56
N TYR A 551 5.15 -8.46 -10.80
CA TYR A 551 3.89 -7.86 -10.40
C TYR A 551 2.70 -8.57 -11.08
N MET A 552 2.78 -8.85 -12.38
CA MET A 552 1.73 -9.58 -13.10
C MET A 552 1.48 -10.97 -12.51
N LEU A 553 2.55 -11.71 -12.18
CA LEU A 553 2.46 -13.02 -11.54
C LEU A 553 1.86 -12.92 -10.14
N GLN A 554 2.24 -11.90 -9.36
CA GLN A 554 1.65 -11.64 -8.05
C GLN A 554 0.15 -11.30 -8.15
N MET A 555 -0.28 -10.63 -9.22
CA MET A 555 -1.67 -10.24 -9.45
C MET A 555 -2.53 -11.32 -10.11
N SER A 556 -1.93 -12.40 -10.63
CA SER A 556 -2.68 -13.47 -11.29
C SER A 556 -3.51 -14.29 -10.30
N GLU A 557 -4.76 -14.60 -10.65
CA GLU A 557 -5.60 -15.54 -9.86
C GLU A 557 -5.10 -16.98 -9.99
N GLU A 558 -4.48 -17.32 -11.12
CA GLU A 558 -3.90 -18.63 -11.35
C GLU A 558 -2.47 -18.70 -10.78
N MET A 559 -2.26 -19.69 -9.90
CA MET A 559 -0.94 -19.97 -9.33
C MET A 559 -0.03 -20.67 -10.34
N LEU A 560 1.26 -20.36 -10.29
CA LEU A 560 2.27 -21.06 -11.07
C LEU A 560 2.64 -22.40 -10.43
N ASP A 561 2.70 -23.46 -11.23
CA ASP A 561 3.21 -24.75 -10.72
C ASP A 561 4.71 -24.68 -10.43
N GLU A 562 5.48 -24.06 -11.33
CA GLU A 562 6.92 -23.93 -11.22
C GLU A 562 7.40 -22.55 -11.70
N LEU A 563 8.27 -21.91 -10.91
CA LEU A 563 9.00 -20.69 -11.26
C LEU A 563 10.49 -21.01 -11.37
N ASP A 564 11.01 -21.11 -12.61
CA ASP A 564 12.43 -21.29 -12.89
C ASP A 564 13.06 -19.99 -13.41
N LEU A 565 13.97 -19.40 -12.63
CA LEU A 565 14.63 -18.14 -13.00
C LEU A 565 15.58 -18.29 -14.19
N LYS A 566 16.05 -19.50 -14.50
CA LYS A 566 16.94 -19.75 -15.66
C LYS A 566 16.17 -19.74 -16.98
N LYS A 567 14.84 -19.92 -16.98
CA LYS A 567 13.99 -19.76 -18.18
C LYS A 567 13.92 -18.31 -18.67
N TYR A 568 14.14 -17.34 -17.77
CA TYR A 568 14.13 -15.92 -18.10
C TYR A 568 15.52 -15.46 -18.57
N ASN A 569 15.62 -15.06 -19.83
CA ASN A 569 16.83 -14.48 -20.39
C ASN A 569 17.01 -13.04 -19.87
N THR A 570 17.66 -12.86 -18.72
CA THR A 570 17.86 -11.55 -18.08
C THR A 570 19.18 -11.47 -17.31
N SER A 571 19.55 -10.28 -16.82
CA SER A 571 20.71 -10.08 -15.95
C SER A 571 20.47 -10.61 -14.54
N ASP A 572 21.51 -10.72 -13.72
CA ASP A 572 21.36 -11.12 -12.30
C ASP A 572 20.42 -10.18 -11.53
N GLU A 573 20.49 -8.88 -11.80
CA GLU A 573 19.53 -7.90 -11.26
C GLU A 573 18.08 -8.17 -11.71
N GLY A 574 17.88 -8.60 -12.96
CA GLY A 574 16.56 -9.03 -13.42
C GLY A 574 16.07 -10.29 -12.71
N ARG A 575 16.95 -11.27 -12.47
CA ARG A 575 16.63 -12.48 -11.70
C ARG A 575 16.26 -12.16 -10.26
N LYS A 576 17.01 -11.28 -9.59
CA LYS A 576 16.67 -10.80 -8.24
C LYS A 576 15.28 -10.17 -8.18
N ARG A 577 14.92 -9.38 -9.20
CA ARG A 577 13.60 -8.75 -9.31
C ARG A 577 12.45 -9.73 -9.57
N LEU A 578 12.73 -10.96 -10.00
CA LEU A 578 11.75 -12.03 -10.16
C LEU A 578 11.43 -12.79 -8.86
N ILE A 579 12.29 -12.68 -7.84
CA ILE A 579 12.14 -13.43 -6.57
C ILE A 579 10.79 -13.18 -5.88
N PRO A 580 10.24 -11.96 -5.81
CA PRO A 580 8.95 -11.76 -5.13
C PRO A 580 7.77 -12.53 -5.76
N ALA A 581 7.92 -13.06 -6.98
CA ALA A 581 6.91 -13.90 -7.62
C ALA A 581 6.74 -15.27 -6.95
N VAL A 582 7.68 -15.68 -6.08
CA VAL A 582 7.58 -16.97 -5.35
C VAL A 582 6.31 -17.09 -4.51
N ILE A 583 5.73 -15.96 -4.10
CA ILE A 583 4.49 -15.92 -3.32
C ILE A 583 3.30 -16.54 -4.05
N ASN A 584 3.33 -16.59 -5.39
CA ASN A 584 2.24 -17.12 -6.22
C ASN A 584 2.67 -18.39 -6.99
N CYS A 585 3.58 -19.21 -6.44
CA CYS A 585 4.00 -20.47 -7.07
C CYS A 585 4.15 -21.64 -6.08
N ARG A 586 4.02 -22.89 -6.58
CA ARG A 586 4.15 -24.12 -5.77
C ARG A 586 5.59 -24.61 -5.64
N LYS A 587 6.42 -24.35 -6.65
CA LYS A 587 7.83 -24.73 -6.73
C LYS A 587 8.68 -23.60 -7.31
N ALA A 588 9.83 -23.32 -6.70
CA ALA A 588 10.74 -22.27 -7.12
C ALA A 588 12.15 -22.84 -7.33
N LEU A 589 12.65 -22.73 -8.56
CA LEU A 589 13.98 -23.15 -8.98
C LEU A 589 14.87 -21.93 -9.17
N LEU A 590 15.66 -21.62 -8.14
CA LEU A 590 16.53 -20.44 -8.05
C LEU A 590 18.02 -20.83 -8.09
N SER A 591 18.33 -22.08 -8.39
CA SER A 591 19.69 -22.62 -8.35
C SER A 591 20.61 -21.96 -9.37
N GLY A 592 21.82 -21.58 -8.97
CA GLY A 592 22.83 -21.00 -9.86
C GLY A 592 22.41 -19.67 -10.50
N CYS A 593 21.77 -18.79 -9.73
CA CYS A 593 21.23 -17.51 -10.18
C CYS A 593 22.01 -16.29 -9.66
N ASN A 594 23.20 -16.50 -9.09
CA ASN A 594 24.06 -15.47 -8.49
C ASN A 594 23.32 -14.67 -7.38
N LEU A 595 22.51 -15.37 -6.59
CA LEU A 595 21.79 -14.79 -5.46
C LEU A 595 22.70 -14.72 -4.24
N THR A 596 22.47 -13.73 -3.38
CA THR A 596 23.19 -13.54 -2.12
C THR A 596 22.24 -13.62 -0.92
N GLY A 597 22.77 -13.67 0.30
CA GLY A 597 21.96 -13.67 1.52
C GLY A 597 20.92 -12.54 1.64
N GLN A 598 21.13 -11.39 0.97
CA GLN A 598 20.15 -10.29 0.93
C GLN A 598 18.82 -10.71 0.29
N CYS A 599 18.85 -11.62 -0.69
CA CYS A 599 17.63 -12.12 -1.32
C CYS A 599 16.76 -12.95 -0.36
N CYS A 600 17.34 -13.46 0.73
CA CYS A 600 16.62 -14.24 1.73
C CYS A 600 15.65 -13.40 2.57
N GLU A 601 15.78 -12.07 2.60
CA GLU A 601 14.78 -11.19 3.22
C GLU A 601 13.44 -11.27 2.47
N SER A 602 13.50 -11.17 1.12
CA SER A 602 12.36 -11.38 0.21
C SER A 602 11.72 -12.75 0.38
N LEU A 603 12.54 -13.81 0.43
CA LEU A 603 12.06 -15.18 0.58
C LEU A 603 11.48 -15.46 1.96
N SER A 604 12.12 -14.97 3.03
CA SER A 604 11.64 -15.13 4.40
C SER A 604 10.29 -14.45 4.62
N SER A 605 10.13 -13.22 4.11
CA SER A 605 8.85 -12.53 4.17
C SER A 605 7.76 -13.25 3.36
N ALA A 606 8.12 -13.81 2.20
CA ALA A 606 7.19 -14.64 1.44
C ALA A 606 6.76 -15.87 2.27
N LEU A 607 7.70 -16.59 2.90
CA LEU A 607 7.43 -17.74 3.78
C LEU A 607 6.50 -17.40 4.95
N GLN A 608 6.51 -16.14 5.40
CA GLN A 608 5.68 -15.65 6.50
C GLN A 608 4.27 -15.22 6.05
N SER A 609 4.06 -15.01 4.75
CA SER A 609 2.79 -14.53 4.19
C SER A 609 1.67 -15.56 4.34
N SER A 610 0.46 -15.11 4.66
CA SER A 610 -0.74 -15.96 4.76
C SER A 610 -1.17 -16.57 3.43
N ASN A 611 -0.71 -16.01 2.31
CA ASN A 611 -1.05 -16.47 0.95
C ASN A 611 0.05 -17.36 0.34
N PHE A 612 1.03 -17.78 1.15
CA PHE A 612 2.17 -18.55 0.69
C PHE A 612 1.81 -20.01 0.43
N VAL A 613 2.11 -20.49 -0.78
CA VAL A 613 1.75 -21.84 -1.26
C VAL A 613 2.97 -22.64 -1.74
N LEU A 614 4.18 -22.10 -1.58
CA LEU A 614 5.41 -22.74 -2.03
C LEU A 614 5.69 -23.96 -1.15
N SER A 615 5.82 -25.10 -1.81
CA SER A 615 6.13 -26.39 -1.19
C SER A 615 7.58 -26.83 -1.44
N GLU A 616 8.22 -26.31 -2.48
CA GLU A 616 9.58 -26.66 -2.88
C GLU A 616 10.40 -25.42 -3.26
N LEU A 617 11.60 -25.27 -2.67
CA LEU A 617 12.51 -24.17 -2.94
C LEU A 617 13.94 -24.71 -3.17
N ASP A 618 14.49 -24.47 -4.35
CA ASP A 618 15.87 -24.80 -4.67
C ASP A 618 16.71 -23.52 -4.79
N LEU A 619 17.61 -23.30 -3.84
CA LEU A 619 18.55 -22.18 -3.79
C LEU A 619 20.00 -22.62 -4.09
N SER A 620 20.22 -23.84 -4.55
CA SER A 620 21.57 -24.42 -4.68
C SER A 620 22.51 -23.57 -5.54
N ASN A 621 23.82 -23.64 -5.29
CA ASN A 621 24.85 -22.96 -6.08
C ASN A 621 24.68 -21.43 -6.11
N ASN A 622 24.35 -20.81 -4.98
CA ASN A 622 24.27 -19.35 -4.78
C ASN A 622 25.10 -18.93 -3.56
N ASP A 623 25.48 -17.66 -3.41
CA ASP A 623 26.27 -17.20 -2.26
C ASP A 623 25.37 -16.75 -1.09
N ILE A 624 24.54 -17.67 -0.59
CA ILE A 624 23.52 -17.38 0.44
C ILE A 624 24.17 -17.07 1.79
N GLN A 625 25.26 -17.78 2.13
CA GLN A 625 25.99 -17.67 3.39
C GLN A 625 25.12 -17.95 4.64
N ASP A 626 25.75 -18.01 5.81
CA ASP A 626 25.06 -18.32 7.06
C ASP A 626 24.00 -17.26 7.44
N SER A 627 24.23 -16.01 7.07
CA SER A 627 23.30 -14.89 7.31
C SER A 627 21.99 -15.03 6.52
N GLY A 628 22.05 -15.46 5.26
CA GLY A 628 20.87 -15.76 4.46
C GLY A 628 20.07 -16.94 5.02
N VAL A 629 20.76 -17.99 5.48
CA VAL A 629 20.11 -19.14 6.13
C VAL A 629 19.43 -18.76 7.43
N LYS A 630 20.01 -17.84 8.21
CA LYS A 630 19.36 -17.28 9.41
C LYS A 630 18.00 -16.65 9.08
N LEU A 631 17.95 -15.80 8.05
CA LEU A 631 16.70 -15.18 7.60
C LEU A 631 15.66 -16.20 7.14
N LEU A 632 16.07 -17.20 6.34
CA LEU A 632 15.18 -18.28 5.90
C LEU A 632 14.66 -19.10 7.09
N SER A 633 15.52 -19.36 8.09
CA SER A 633 15.16 -20.10 9.30
C SER A 633 14.08 -19.38 10.11
N ASP A 634 14.09 -18.06 10.15
CA ASP A 634 13.03 -17.28 10.79
C ASP A 634 11.70 -17.39 10.02
N GLY A 635 11.76 -17.42 8.69
CA GLY A 635 10.59 -17.68 7.84
C GLY A 635 10.01 -19.09 8.04
N LEU A 636 10.86 -20.10 8.18
CA LEU A 636 10.47 -21.50 8.44
C LEU A 636 9.76 -21.70 9.78
N LYS A 637 9.94 -20.78 10.75
CA LYS A 637 9.25 -20.83 12.06
C LYS A 637 7.82 -20.27 11.99
N SER A 638 7.44 -19.66 10.87
CA SER A 638 6.11 -19.07 10.71
C SER A 638 5.01 -20.14 10.70
N PRO A 639 3.86 -19.90 11.36
CA PRO A 639 2.70 -20.80 11.26
C PRO A 639 2.10 -20.85 9.85
N ASN A 640 2.43 -19.89 8.98
CA ASN A 640 1.96 -19.84 7.60
C ASN A 640 2.88 -20.59 6.62
N CYS A 641 4.06 -21.04 7.07
CA CYS A 641 5.04 -21.67 6.19
C CYS A 641 4.56 -23.05 5.72
N GLN A 642 4.53 -23.27 4.41
CA GLN A 642 4.14 -24.54 3.79
C GLN A 642 5.32 -25.28 3.11
N LEU A 643 6.54 -24.78 3.30
CA LEU A 643 7.73 -25.28 2.60
C LEU A 643 8.12 -26.68 3.10
N GLN A 644 8.04 -27.67 2.22
CA GLN A 644 8.33 -29.07 2.54
C GLN A 644 9.72 -29.50 2.05
N LYS A 645 10.23 -28.89 0.97
CA LYS A 645 11.55 -29.19 0.42
C LYS A 645 12.38 -27.92 0.29
N LEU A 646 13.59 -27.96 0.83
CA LEU A 646 14.56 -26.88 0.72
C LEU A 646 15.90 -27.45 0.28
N SER A 647 16.46 -26.92 -0.81
CA SER A 647 17.84 -27.22 -1.23
C SER A 647 18.72 -25.99 -1.09
N LEU A 648 19.80 -26.16 -0.35
CA LEU A 648 20.86 -25.17 -0.09
C LEU A 648 22.24 -25.77 -0.45
N SER A 649 22.28 -26.72 -1.39
CA SER A 649 23.54 -27.35 -1.80
C SER A 649 24.49 -26.32 -2.40
N GLY A 650 25.77 -26.31 -2.00
CA GLY A 650 26.78 -25.41 -2.55
C GLY A 650 26.46 -23.93 -2.32
N CYS A 651 26.04 -23.57 -1.11
CA CYS A 651 25.60 -22.22 -0.76
C CYS A 651 26.61 -21.41 0.07
N ASN A 652 27.86 -21.87 0.14
CA ASN A 652 28.94 -21.29 0.94
C ASN A 652 28.58 -21.22 2.43
N LEU A 653 27.99 -22.31 2.95
CA LEU A 653 27.54 -22.42 4.33
C LEU A 653 28.62 -23.03 5.22
N THR A 654 28.67 -22.58 6.47
CA THR A 654 29.54 -23.12 7.52
C THR A 654 28.72 -23.74 8.66
N CYS A 655 29.39 -24.24 9.71
CA CYS A 655 28.71 -24.74 10.91
C CYS A 655 27.73 -23.75 11.57
N GLN A 656 27.90 -22.43 11.36
CA GLN A 656 27.04 -21.41 11.97
C GLN A 656 25.60 -21.46 11.42
N CYS A 657 25.41 -21.87 10.16
CA CYS A 657 24.05 -22.01 9.60
C CYS A 657 23.25 -23.10 10.32
N CYS A 658 23.92 -24.14 10.83
CA CYS A 658 23.30 -25.29 11.48
C CYS A 658 22.57 -24.91 12.78
N GLU A 659 23.03 -23.89 13.51
CA GLU A 659 22.32 -23.38 14.70
C GLU A 659 20.95 -22.80 14.33
N SER A 660 20.91 -22.02 13.25
CA SER A 660 19.68 -21.37 12.77
C SER A 660 18.67 -22.40 12.25
N LEU A 661 19.15 -23.36 11.45
CA LEU A 661 18.31 -24.45 10.93
C LEU A 661 17.82 -25.36 12.05
N SER A 662 18.69 -25.68 13.02
CA SER A 662 18.33 -26.46 14.21
C SER A 662 17.21 -25.77 15.00
N SER A 663 17.32 -24.46 15.23
CA SER A 663 16.26 -23.66 15.86
C SER A 663 14.95 -23.69 15.08
N ALA A 664 15.00 -23.64 13.75
CA ALA A 664 13.81 -23.74 12.91
C ALA A 664 13.14 -25.12 13.02
N LEU A 665 13.91 -26.21 12.92
CA LEU A 665 13.40 -27.59 13.02
C LEU A 665 12.80 -27.92 14.39
N GLN A 666 13.21 -27.22 15.44
CA GLN A 666 12.63 -27.37 16.79
C GLN A 666 11.25 -26.70 16.93
N SER A 667 10.91 -25.76 16.04
CA SER A 667 9.62 -25.07 16.04
C SER A 667 8.49 -26.03 15.68
N SER A 668 7.37 -25.96 16.41
CA SER A 668 6.16 -26.72 16.11
C SER A 668 5.51 -26.35 14.76
N ASN A 669 5.88 -25.20 14.20
CA ASN A 669 5.35 -24.71 12.93
C ASN A 669 6.17 -25.18 11.72
N CYS A 670 7.37 -25.73 11.93
CA CYS A 670 8.22 -26.14 10.81
C CYS A 670 7.70 -27.44 10.20
N VAL A 671 7.30 -27.38 8.91
CA VAL A 671 6.75 -28.53 8.17
C VAL A 671 7.74 -29.18 7.20
N LEU A 672 9.02 -28.80 7.26
CA LEU A 672 10.07 -29.23 6.34
C LEU A 672 10.26 -30.76 6.40
N ARG A 673 10.25 -31.42 5.24
CA ARG A 673 10.37 -32.87 5.07
C ARG A 673 11.69 -33.27 4.40
N GLU A 674 12.21 -32.43 3.53
CA GLU A 674 13.45 -32.67 2.79
C GLU A 674 14.37 -31.45 2.87
N LEU A 675 15.61 -31.70 3.27
CA LEU A 675 16.66 -30.69 3.32
C LEU A 675 17.93 -31.21 2.65
N ASP A 676 18.43 -30.45 1.69
CA ASP A 676 19.71 -30.70 1.05
C ASP A 676 20.72 -29.61 1.44
N LEU A 677 21.77 -29.98 2.15
CA LEU A 677 22.88 -29.11 2.53
C LEU A 677 24.19 -29.52 1.87
N SER A 678 24.14 -30.38 0.84
CA SER A 678 25.33 -30.97 0.22
C SER A 678 26.33 -29.92 -0.26
N ASN A 679 27.61 -30.28 -0.34
CA ASN A 679 28.69 -29.42 -0.84
C ASN A 679 28.83 -28.09 -0.07
N ASN A 680 28.72 -28.12 1.26
CA ASN A 680 28.96 -26.98 2.15
C ASN A 680 29.95 -27.38 3.27
N ASP A 681 30.73 -26.44 3.78
CA ASP A 681 31.79 -26.71 4.76
C ASP A 681 31.26 -26.77 6.21
N LEU A 682 30.33 -27.67 6.48
CA LEU A 682 29.65 -27.78 7.77
C LEU A 682 30.54 -28.40 8.86
N HIS A 683 31.38 -29.37 8.49
CA HIS A 683 32.21 -30.17 9.40
C HIS A 683 31.42 -30.86 10.53
N ASP A 684 32.12 -31.59 11.40
CA ASP A 684 31.48 -32.35 12.49
C ASP A 684 30.75 -31.46 13.50
N LEU A 685 31.21 -30.22 13.70
CA LEU A 685 30.54 -29.25 14.57
C LEU A 685 29.16 -28.84 14.00
N GLY A 686 29.07 -28.57 12.70
CA GLY A 686 27.79 -28.28 12.05
C GLY A 686 26.83 -29.46 12.14
N VAL A 687 27.33 -30.69 11.92
CA VAL A 687 26.57 -31.92 12.10
C VAL A 687 26.03 -32.03 13.54
N LYS A 688 26.87 -31.80 14.54
CA LYS A 688 26.46 -31.81 15.95
C LYS A 688 25.30 -30.83 16.22
N LEU A 689 25.47 -29.58 15.83
CA LEU A 689 24.48 -28.51 16.05
C LEU A 689 23.16 -28.79 15.33
N PHE A 690 23.23 -29.28 14.09
CA PHE A 690 22.07 -29.62 13.28
C PHE A 690 21.28 -30.77 13.91
N PHE A 691 21.96 -31.85 14.29
CA PHE A 691 21.31 -33.03 14.84
C PHE A 691 20.77 -32.85 16.25
N ASP A 692 21.18 -31.81 16.99
CA ASP A 692 20.47 -31.40 18.21
C ASP A 692 19.04 -30.92 17.93
N GLY A 693 18.80 -30.30 16.77
CA GLY A 693 17.45 -29.94 16.32
C GLY A 693 16.64 -31.13 15.81
N VAL A 694 17.30 -32.09 15.14
CA VAL A 694 16.67 -33.33 14.65
C VAL A 694 16.10 -34.19 15.78
N LYS A 695 16.70 -34.15 16.98
CA LYS A 695 16.21 -34.86 18.17
C LYS A 695 14.86 -34.34 18.68
N SER A 696 14.43 -33.15 18.25
CA SER A 696 13.18 -32.55 18.72
C SER A 696 11.97 -33.38 18.26
N PRO A 697 10.97 -33.61 19.14
CA PRO A 697 9.73 -34.28 18.73
C PRO A 697 8.93 -33.47 17.70
N ASN A 698 9.22 -32.16 17.56
CA ASN A 698 8.58 -31.31 16.56
C ASN A 698 9.21 -31.48 15.17
N CYS A 699 10.43 -32.01 15.07
CA CYS A 699 11.15 -32.08 13.80
C CYS A 699 10.45 -33.06 12.84
N GLN A 700 10.02 -32.57 11.68
CA GLN A 700 9.27 -33.34 10.69
C GLN A 700 10.14 -33.91 9.56
N LEU A 701 11.46 -33.71 9.62
CA LEU A 701 12.40 -34.00 8.55
C LEU A 701 12.51 -35.50 8.28
N GLN A 702 12.38 -35.90 7.01
CA GLN A 702 12.41 -37.28 6.54
C GLN A 702 13.62 -37.58 5.67
N ILE A 703 14.09 -36.60 4.90
CA ILE A 703 15.23 -36.75 3.99
C ILE A 703 16.23 -35.66 4.30
N LEU A 704 17.48 -36.06 4.58
CA LEU A 704 18.59 -35.15 4.78
C LEU A 704 19.76 -35.54 3.87
N ARG A 705 20.28 -34.58 3.11
CA ARG A 705 21.51 -34.76 2.33
C ARG A 705 22.62 -33.89 2.88
N LEU A 706 23.72 -34.53 3.23
CA LEU A 706 24.96 -33.94 3.74
C LEU A 706 26.15 -34.41 2.87
N SER A 707 25.91 -34.67 1.59
CA SER A 707 26.97 -35.17 0.70
C SER A 707 28.06 -34.10 0.57
N GLY A 708 29.35 -34.46 0.70
CA GLY A 708 30.43 -33.47 0.55
C GLY A 708 30.41 -32.35 1.60
N CYS A 709 30.08 -32.66 2.86
CA CYS A 709 29.98 -31.69 3.95
C CYS A 709 31.16 -31.72 4.93
N MET A 710 32.27 -32.37 4.55
CA MET A 710 33.47 -32.56 5.38
C MET A 710 33.20 -33.30 6.71
N VAL A 711 32.23 -34.21 6.71
CA VAL A 711 31.87 -35.04 7.87
C VAL A 711 32.91 -36.15 8.08
N THR A 712 33.39 -36.31 9.30
CA THR A 712 34.34 -37.36 9.68
C THR A 712 33.68 -38.47 10.52
N GLU A 713 34.49 -39.37 11.05
CA GLU A 713 34.04 -40.37 12.03
C GLU A 713 33.38 -39.72 13.26
N GLU A 714 33.89 -38.58 13.74
CA GLU A 714 33.32 -37.90 14.90
C GLU A 714 31.88 -37.43 14.60
N GLY A 715 31.66 -36.83 13.43
CA GLY A 715 30.35 -36.44 12.94
C GLY A 715 29.37 -37.60 12.88
N CYS A 716 29.81 -38.76 12.41
CA CYS A 716 29.01 -39.99 12.40
C CYS A 716 28.58 -40.44 13.81
N GLY A 717 29.41 -40.18 14.83
CA GLY A 717 29.05 -40.37 16.23
C GLY A 717 27.87 -39.51 16.66
N TYR A 718 27.86 -38.21 16.28
CA TYR A 718 26.73 -37.31 16.55
C TYR A 718 25.46 -37.77 15.83
N VAL A 719 25.56 -38.16 14.55
CA VAL A 719 24.44 -38.74 13.78
C VAL A 719 23.87 -39.96 14.52
N SER A 720 24.71 -40.96 14.84
CA SER A 720 24.27 -42.21 15.48
C SER A 720 23.58 -41.95 16.83
N SER A 721 24.10 -41.00 17.62
CA SER A 721 23.48 -40.60 18.90
C SER A 721 22.06 -40.03 18.72
N SER A 722 21.86 -39.22 17.68
CA SER A 722 20.58 -38.56 17.40
C SER A 722 19.50 -39.53 16.87
N LEU A 723 19.90 -40.56 16.12
CA LEU A 723 18.99 -41.59 15.61
C LEU A 723 18.35 -42.45 16.73
N SER A 724 18.79 -42.28 17.97
CA SER A 724 18.17 -42.89 19.16
C SER A 724 16.99 -42.09 19.71
N SER A 725 16.70 -40.88 19.20
CA SER A 725 15.57 -40.07 19.65
C SER A 725 14.24 -40.70 19.23
N ASN A 726 13.23 -40.62 20.11
CA ASN A 726 11.89 -41.12 19.83
C ASN A 726 10.86 -40.01 20.13
N PRO A 727 10.11 -39.51 19.12
CA PRO A 727 10.12 -39.96 17.73
C PRO A 727 11.33 -39.41 16.94
N SER A 728 11.86 -40.22 16.03
CA SER A 728 12.66 -39.75 14.90
C SER A 728 11.84 -39.93 13.63
N HIS A 729 11.86 -38.93 12.76
CA HIS A 729 11.14 -38.97 11.48
C HIS A 729 12.08 -39.19 10.28
N LEU A 730 13.39 -39.17 10.49
CA LEU A 730 14.39 -39.26 9.44
C LEU A 730 14.41 -40.67 8.84
N ARG A 731 14.21 -40.78 7.52
CA ARG A 731 14.12 -42.04 6.75
C ARG A 731 15.25 -42.20 5.75
N GLU A 732 15.77 -41.11 5.20
CA GLU A 732 16.90 -41.12 4.27
C GLU A 732 17.97 -40.13 4.72
N LEU A 733 19.21 -40.62 4.76
CA LEU A 733 20.40 -39.84 5.06
C LEU A 733 21.47 -40.10 3.98
N ASP A 734 21.93 -39.03 3.33
CA ASP A 734 23.04 -39.08 2.39
C ASP A 734 24.31 -38.48 2.99
N LEU A 735 25.33 -39.33 3.18
CA LEU A 735 26.68 -38.98 3.64
C LEU A 735 27.73 -39.24 2.55
N SER A 736 27.34 -39.36 1.28
CA SER A 736 28.27 -39.56 0.16
C SER A 736 29.35 -38.48 0.10
N TYR A 737 30.52 -38.80 -0.45
CA TYR A 737 31.64 -37.84 -0.60
C TYR A 737 32.09 -37.15 0.71
N ASN A 738 31.98 -37.84 1.85
CA ASN A 738 32.54 -37.42 3.15
C ASN A 738 33.70 -38.35 3.58
N HIS A 739 34.18 -38.18 4.81
CA HIS A 739 35.25 -39.00 5.42
C HIS A 739 34.78 -39.79 6.66
N PRO A 740 33.66 -40.54 6.60
CA PRO A 740 33.07 -41.17 7.78
C PRO A 740 33.93 -42.27 8.42
N GLY A 741 34.89 -42.84 7.66
CA GLY A 741 35.68 -44.01 8.09
C GLY A 741 34.84 -45.28 8.25
N ASP A 742 35.51 -46.44 8.31
CA ASP A 742 34.83 -47.73 8.51
C ASP A 742 34.07 -47.78 9.85
N SER A 743 34.67 -47.18 10.88
CA SER A 743 34.12 -47.07 12.23
C SER A 743 32.88 -46.18 12.28
N GLY A 744 32.88 -45.00 11.65
CA GLY A 744 31.71 -44.12 11.61
C GLY A 744 30.53 -44.75 10.85
N ILE A 745 30.80 -45.39 9.70
CA ILE A 745 29.77 -46.13 8.97
C ILE A 745 29.24 -47.32 9.78
N LYS A 746 30.11 -48.04 10.49
CA LYS A 746 29.69 -49.13 11.38
C LYS A 746 28.80 -48.62 12.52
N LEU A 747 29.11 -47.47 13.12
CA LEU A 747 28.29 -46.84 14.17
C LEU A 747 26.86 -46.53 13.71
N ILE A 748 26.69 -45.99 12.50
CA ILE A 748 25.36 -45.70 11.94
C ILE A 748 24.67 -47.01 11.50
N SER A 749 25.42 -47.93 10.88
CA SER A 749 24.89 -49.22 10.40
C SER A 749 24.41 -50.13 11.52
N ASP A 750 25.10 -50.13 12.67
CA ASP A 750 24.65 -50.86 13.86
C ASP A 750 23.40 -50.21 14.47
N LYS A 751 23.28 -48.88 14.40
CA LYS A 751 22.09 -48.16 14.86
C LYS A 751 20.85 -48.43 13.99
N LEU A 752 21.00 -48.66 12.68
CA LEU A 752 19.91 -49.08 11.78
C LEU A 752 19.24 -50.40 12.20
N LYS A 753 19.89 -51.21 13.03
CA LYS A 753 19.31 -52.46 13.56
C LYS A 753 18.41 -52.24 14.78
N ASP A 754 18.41 -51.03 15.37
CA ASP A 754 17.56 -50.68 16.51
C ASP A 754 16.10 -50.58 16.05
N PRO A 755 15.14 -51.28 16.68
CA PRO A 755 13.73 -51.22 16.31
C PRO A 755 13.11 -49.82 16.45
N ASN A 756 13.73 -48.91 17.21
CA ASN A 756 13.28 -47.53 17.34
C ASN A 756 13.92 -46.57 16.32
N CYS A 757 14.82 -47.05 15.47
CA CYS A 757 15.43 -46.24 14.41
C CYS A 757 14.48 -46.14 13.20
N SER A 758 14.13 -44.91 12.81
CA SER A 758 13.27 -44.67 11.64
C SER A 758 14.03 -44.64 10.31
N LEU A 759 15.36 -44.59 10.35
CA LEU A 759 16.22 -44.45 9.18
C LEU A 759 16.19 -45.75 8.37
N GLN A 760 15.91 -45.65 7.07
CA GLN A 760 15.73 -46.77 6.15
C GLN A 760 16.83 -46.81 5.09
N ILE A 761 17.25 -45.63 4.63
CA ILE A 761 18.21 -45.47 3.55
C ILE A 761 19.39 -44.66 4.06
N LEU A 762 20.59 -45.27 4.01
CA LEU A 762 21.87 -44.61 4.25
C LEU A 762 22.69 -44.68 2.96
N LYS A 763 23.02 -43.53 2.38
CA LYS A 763 23.92 -43.43 1.22
C LYS A 763 25.31 -42.98 1.69
N TYR A 764 26.34 -43.67 1.21
CA TYR A 764 27.75 -43.34 1.46
C TYR A 764 28.61 -43.95 0.35
N VAL A 765 29.82 -43.42 0.15
CA VAL A 765 30.81 -43.95 -0.79
C VAL A 765 31.92 -44.66 -0.01
N ARG A 766 32.27 -45.89 -0.41
CA ARG A 766 33.47 -46.57 0.10
C ARG A 766 34.67 -46.13 -0.74
N HIS A 767 35.67 -45.54 -0.11
CA HIS A 767 36.92 -45.15 -0.73
C HIS A 767 38.01 -46.19 -0.52
#